data_AF-A0A4P2PXV0-F1
#
_entry.id   AF-A0A4P2PXV0-F1
#
_cell.length_a   1.000
_cell.length_b   1.000
_cell.length_c   1.000
_cell.angle_alpha   90.00
_cell.angle_beta   90.00
_cell.angle_gamma   90.00
#
_symmetry.space_group_name_H-M   'P 1'
#
loop_
_entity.id
_entity.type
_entity.pdbx_description
1 polymer ?
#
loop_
_entity_poly.entity_id
_entity_poly.type
_entity_poly.pdbx_seq_one_letter_code
_entity_poly.pdbx_strand_id
1 'polypeptide(L)'
;MRAVRRHATTLVLVALAAAAAVVLFVLDRGAVSTDEAERRKKHLLEAFRADEITEITVTMAEPGAPPGAQRTARITRGEVDDAGQRPWSVEIDGERHPADEPTVDRLLGTLEFATAERRVSAEASDPAALGLASPRLSIALAMGPRRERLLLGGSAPTPPGAVYAEVAGRGIFVVTKQLAAALEVPPDRFRSRSFVPYPAAELSGLWLDGEGGARRFERAPWGGGRGAGFRFADGSPEGSGLRVSAPELDRVLSALGRMQAEAFLTEEEAQQAAAAGGPRVTLTLLPDDPSAERGVIDLGGPCPGKPDHVVAVRREPTRAAACVPASALEPLTAEASRFIDLALVGAPLDEVAEVKLAAGERSLELARTGAEWHLRAPEDRPVPTETGRALVQTILDVRATRLLPAASDLAALGLAPPRATLRVLSTPPEGPGDGAPRERIETLEIGAERGGVVRVRRLEDGAIAEVPAASAEALLPSEVSLRSMEVFDFEPDRVIALRIERAGLVQRLRRTGDGAWQLVAPTGNGLGADDGLAEELADVLGSLKAERWVAADAGQRYGLGAPRLAIDAELAAATGPGRAAEEQAPARAVRIQLGAKAGAGSFARTGDSAAVFVAPAALEAAAGRLLLRRDVFVIAPQEIARVTLSRGDGRGTPVVIEGSARGFTVAGASDPADAIATAASVRDALADLRAEGAVALGTPERHHGLSPPRLQIVVELTRPQAVPAREGGSPPRPAKGSVRIAIGAGDSFRGTNVVYARRDGVDAIYAIARSRVRPLLDAAGLGGEGAVR
;
A
#
# COMPACT_ATOMS: atom_id res chain seq x y z
N MET A 1 73.41 -2.28 -42.93
CA MET A 1 72.76 -2.84 -44.15
C MET A 1 73.05 -4.33 -44.45
N ARG A 2 74.08 -4.99 -43.90
CA ARG A 2 74.34 -6.44 -44.16
C ARG A 2 73.42 -7.42 -43.41
N ALA A 3 72.89 -7.06 -42.24
CA ALA A 3 71.99 -7.92 -41.45
C ALA A 3 70.58 -8.06 -42.08
N VAL A 4 70.04 -6.98 -42.65
CA VAL A 4 68.70 -6.97 -43.29
C VAL A 4 68.68 -7.82 -44.57
N ARG A 5 69.78 -7.88 -45.35
CA ARG A 5 69.88 -8.77 -46.52
C ARG A 5 69.90 -10.26 -46.17
N ARG A 6 70.37 -10.63 -44.97
CA ARG A 6 70.43 -12.04 -44.52
C ARG A 6 69.08 -12.59 -44.09
N HIS A 7 68.14 -11.71 -43.71
CA HIS A 7 66.78 -12.04 -43.30
C HIS A 7 65.69 -11.56 -44.28
N ALA A 8 66.08 -11.01 -45.43
CA ALA A 8 65.16 -10.49 -46.43
C ALA A 8 64.17 -11.57 -46.92
N THR A 9 64.65 -12.78 -47.17
CA THR A 9 63.80 -13.90 -47.59
C THR A 9 62.83 -14.32 -46.49
N THR A 10 63.28 -14.34 -45.23
CA THR A 10 62.43 -14.66 -44.07
C THR A 10 61.36 -13.58 -43.84
N LEU A 11 61.71 -12.30 -43.97
CA LEU A 11 60.76 -11.19 -43.86
C LEU A 11 59.72 -11.21 -44.99
N VAL A 12 60.12 -11.53 -46.22
CA VAL A 12 59.19 -11.69 -47.35
C VAL A 12 58.25 -12.88 -47.12
N LEU A 13 58.74 -14.01 -46.62
CA LEU A 13 57.89 -15.16 -46.30
C LEU A 13 56.92 -14.88 -45.14
N VAL A 14 57.35 -14.16 -44.10
CA VAL A 14 56.47 -13.73 -43.01
C VAL A 14 55.43 -12.72 -43.50
N ALA A 15 55.81 -11.78 -44.36
CA ALA A 15 54.87 -10.83 -44.97
C ALA A 15 53.86 -11.53 -45.89
N LEU A 16 54.28 -12.51 -46.69
CA LEU A 16 53.39 -13.32 -47.52
C LEU A 16 52.49 -14.23 -46.69
N ALA A 17 53.00 -14.82 -45.61
CA ALA A 17 52.20 -15.61 -44.68
C ALA A 17 51.19 -14.74 -43.93
N ALA A 18 51.57 -13.54 -43.50
CA ALA A 18 50.66 -12.57 -42.88
C ALA A 18 49.63 -12.06 -43.88
N ALA A 19 50.03 -11.75 -45.12
CA ALA A 19 49.11 -11.37 -46.19
C ALA A 19 48.16 -12.51 -46.56
N ALA A 20 48.65 -13.75 -46.67
CA ALA A 20 47.82 -14.93 -46.91
C ALA A 20 46.88 -15.21 -45.73
N ALA A 21 47.34 -15.03 -44.49
CA ALA A 21 46.49 -15.14 -43.31
C ALA A 21 45.43 -14.05 -43.26
N VAL A 22 45.75 -12.81 -43.64
CA VAL A 22 44.78 -11.71 -43.77
C VAL A 22 43.80 -11.98 -44.90
N VAL A 23 44.26 -12.44 -46.06
CA VAL A 23 43.41 -12.78 -47.20
C VAL A 23 42.50 -13.96 -46.85
N LEU A 24 43.01 -15.01 -46.20
CA LEU A 24 42.20 -16.13 -45.71
C LEU A 24 41.23 -15.66 -44.63
N PHE A 25 41.64 -14.85 -43.67
CA PHE A 25 40.76 -14.31 -42.63
C PHE A 25 39.64 -13.43 -43.21
N VAL A 26 39.93 -12.66 -44.27
CA VAL A 26 38.94 -11.82 -44.95
C VAL A 26 38.00 -12.64 -45.85
N LEU A 27 38.52 -13.67 -46.54
CA LEU A 27 37.71 -14.56 -47.40
C LEU A 27 36.87 -15.54 -46.59
N ASP A 28 37.41 -16.12 -45.51
CA ASP A 28 36.70 -17.07 -44.64
C ASP A 28 35.72 -16.39 -43.67
N ARG A 29 35.76 -15.06 -43.55
CA ARG A 29 34.86 -14.32 -42.65
C ARG A 29 33.38 -14.61 -42.93
N GLY A 30 33.02 -15.02 -44.15
CA GLY A 30 31.66 -15.43 -44.51
C GLY A 30 31.37 -16.94 -44.48
N ALA A 31 32.38 -17.80 -44.36
CA ALA A 31 32.22 -19.26 -44.46
C ALA A 31 31.89 -19.90 -43.09
N VAL A 32 31.14 -21.00 -43.10
CA VAL A 32 30.95 -21.87 -41.91
C VAL A 32 32.24 -22.65 -41.69
N SER A 33 32.82 -22.59 -40.50
CA SER A 33 33.92 -23.50 -40.16
C SER A 33 33.42 -24.92 -39.85
N THR A 34 34.23 -25.94 -40.10
CA THR A 34 33.85 -27.33 -39.80
C THR A 34 33.51 -27.55 -38.33
N ASP A 35 34.19 -26.85 -37.41
CA ASP A 35 33.91 -26.90 -35.97
C ASP A 35 32.57 -26.23 -35.63
N GLU A 36 32.26 -25.08 -36.24
CA GLU A 36 30.97 -24.40 -36.10
C GLU A 36 29.80 -25.28 -36.60
N ALA A 37 29.96 -25.90 -37.77
CA ALA A 37 28.97 -26.82 -38.35
C ALA A 37 28.73 -28.05 -37.46
N GLU A 38 29.79 -28.68 -36.94
CA GLU A 38 29.65 -29.86 -36.07
C GLU A 38 29.03 -29.51 -34.71
N ARG A 39 29.44 -28.41 -34.07
CA ARG A 39 28.81 -27.94 -32.82
C ARG A 39 27.31 -27.65 -33.00
N ARG A 40 26.92 -27.15 -34.18
CA ARG A 40 25.54 -26.76 -34.49
C ARG A 40 24.76 -27.78 -35.32
N LYS A 41 25.24 -29.02 -35.41
CA LYS A 41 24.63 -30.08 -36.23
C LYS A 41 23.15 -30.36 -35.93
N LYS A 42 22.73 -30.19 -34.68
CA LYS A 42 21.32 -30.35 -34.23
C LYS A 42 20.49 -29.07 -34.31
N HIS A 43 21.12 -27.91 -34.45
CA HIS A 43 20.44 -26.61 -34.55
C HIS A 43 19.83 -26.43 -35.94
N LEU A 44 18.90 -25.49 -36.11
CA LEU A 44 18.33 -25.13 -37.43
C LEU A 44 19.29 -24.29 -38.27
N LEU A 45 19.97 -23.34 -37.64
CA LEU A 45 20.99 -22.50 -38.29
C LEU A 45 22.37 -23.11 -38.13
N GLU A 46 23.07 -23.30 -39.25
CA GLU A 46 24.39 -23.94 -39.30
C GLU A 46 25.49 -23.04 -38.71
N ALA A 47 25.27 -21.73 -38.71
CA ALA A 47 26.07 -20.72 -38.04
C ALA A 47 25.15 -19.69 -37.37
N PHE A 48 25.59 -19.13 -36.25
CA PHE A 48 24.90 -18.04 -35.58
C PHE A 48 25.91 -17.15 -34.86
N ARG A 49 26.01 -15.89 -35.29
CA ARG A 49 27.01 -14.94 -34.80
C ARG A 49 26.29 -13.69 -34.31
N ALA A 50 25.83 -13.72 -33.06
CA ALA A 50 24.97 -12.69 -32.47
C ALA A 50 25.54 -11.26 -32.61
N ASP A 51 26.85 -11.11 -32.43
CA ASP A 51 27.55 -9.83 -32.54
C ASP A 51 27.57 -9.26 -33.96
N GLU A 52 27.50 -10.12 -34.98
CA GLU A 52 27.50 -9.73 -36.39
C GLU A 52 26.09 -9.45 -36.95
N ILE A 53 25.03 -9.67 -36.15
CA ILE A 53 23.65 -9.44 -36.61
C ILE A 53 23.40 -7.93 -36.72
N THR A 54 23.06 -7.47 -37.93
CA THR A 54 22.75 -6.07 -38.21
C THR A 54 21.29 -5.83 -38.59
N GLU A 55 20.61 -6.86 -39.12
CA GLU A 55 19.22 -6.77 -39.55
C GLU A 55 18.49 -8.10 -39.38
N ILE A 56 17.22 -8.01 -38.96
CA ILE A 56 16.28 -9.12 -38.86
C ILE A 56 15.00 -8.68 -39.56
N THR A 57 14.52 -9.42 -40.55
CA THR A 57 13.22 -9.17 -41.17
C THR A 57 12.27 -10.29 -40.79
N VAL A 58 11.17 -9.96 -40.11
CA VAL A 58 10.12 -10.91 -39.72
C VAL A 58 8.87 -10.59 -40.51
N THR A 59 8.45 -11.50 -41.38
CA THR A 59 7.22 -11.39 -42.16
C THR A 59 6.25 -12.48 -41.72
N MET A 60 5.04 -12.11 -41.34
CA MET A 60 4.06 -13.04 -40.78
C MET A 60 2.67 -12.77 -41.37
N ALA A 61 1.91 -13.85 -41.59
CA ALA A 61 0.48 -13.75 -41.90
C ALA A 61 -0.31 -13.53 -40.60
N GLU A 62 -1.16 -12.50 -40.55
CA GLU A 62 -1.97 -12.24 -39.36
C GLU A 62 -3.12 -13.28 -39.22
N PRO A 63 -3.41 -13.75 -37.99
CA PRO A 63 -4.54 -14.65 -37.75
C PRO A 63 -5.86 -14.00 -38.17
N GLY A 64 -6.58 -14.62 -39.11
CA GLY A 64 -7.87 -14.11 -39.60
C GLY A 64 -7.78 -13.04 -40.70
N ALA A 65 -6.57 -12.67 -41.13
CA ALA A 65 -6.37 -11.76 -42.26
C ALA A 65 -6.75 -12.42 -43.61
N PRO A 66 -7.07 -11.62 -44.65
CA PRO A 66 -7.34 -12.15 -45.98
C PRO A 66 -6.19 -13.02 -46.49
N PRO A 67 -6.46 -14.08 -47.29
CA PRO A 67 -5.41 -14.90 -47.89
C PRO A 67 -4.39 -14.03 -48.64
N GLY A 68 -3.13 -14.07 -48.20
CA GLY A 68 -2.03 -13.29 -48.81
C GLY A 68 -1.67 -11.98 -48.09
N ALA A 69 -2.43 -11.54 -47.08
CA ALA A 69 -2.04 -10.40 -46.25
C ALA A 69 -0.93 -10.80 -45.26
N GLN A 70 0.25 -10.19 -45.41
CA GLN A 70 1.39 -10.37 -44.52
C GLN A 70 1.88 -9.00 -44.03
N ARG A 71 2.24 -8.91 -42.75
CA ARG A 71 2.95 -7.74 -42.22
C ARG A 71 4.41 -8.07 -41.99
N THR A 72 5.25 -7.07 -42.19
CA THR A 72 6.71 -7.19 -42.08
C THR A 72 7.23 -6.20 -41.06
N ALA A 73 8.03 -6.70 -40.12
CA ALA A 73 8.89 -5.90 -39.26
C ALA A 73 10.34 -6.06 -39.73
N ARG A 74 10.97 -4.96 -40.14
CA ARG A 74 12.41 -4.90 -40.40
C ARG A 74 13.10 -4.27 -39.20
N ILE A 75 13.85 -5.07 -38.46
CA ILE A 75 14.57 -4.66 -37.26
C ILE A 75 16.03 -4.43 -37.65
N THR A 76 16.56 -3.24 -37.41
CA THR A 76 17.93 -2.85 -37.76
C THR A 76 18.68 -2.32 -36.54
N ARG A 77 19.95 -2.69 -36.43
CA ARG A 77 20.85 -2.25 -35.35
C ARG A 77 21.40 -0.86 -35.68
N GLY A 78 21.25 0.09 -34.75
CA GLY A 78 21.71 1.47 -34.89
C GLY A 78 23.22 1.66 -34.73
N GLU A 79 23.64 2.92 -34.84
CA GLU A 79 25.00 3.34 -34.46
C GLU A 79 25.19 3.27 -32.95
N VAL A 80 26.44 3.43 -32.51
CA VAL A 80 26.77 3.46 -31.09
C VAL A 80 26.24 4.77 -30.49
N ASP A 81 25.38 4.68 -29.48
CA ASP A 81 24.88 5.84 -28.73
C ASP A 81 25.88 6.35 -27.68
N ASP A 82 25.53 7.43 -26.98
CA ASP A 82 26.37 8.05 -25.95
C ASP A 82 26.66 7.11 -24.76
N ALA A 83 25.84 6.06 -24.57
CA ALA A 83 26.04 5.01 -23.58
C ALA A 83 26.90 3.84 -24.11
N GLY A 84 27.41 3.93 -25.35
CA GLY A 84 28.20 2.87 -25.97
C GLY A 84 27.36 1.70 -26.50
N GLN A 85 26.04 1.80 -26.52
CA GLN A 85 25.11 0.75 -26.93
C GLN A 85 24.72 0.91 -28.40
N ARG A 86 24.22 -0.16 -29.03
CA ARG A 86 23.74 -0.13 -30.41
C ARG A 86 22.24 -0.44 -30.44
N PRO A 87 21.37 0.56 -30.21
CA PRO A 87 19.95 0.31 -30.04
C PRO A 87 19.32 -0.26 -31.32
N TRP A 88 18.37 -1.16 -31.15
CA TRP A 88 17.54 -1.68 -32.23
C TRP A 88 16.43 -0.69 -32.58
N SER A 89 16.16 -0.58 -33.87
CA SER A 89 14.99 0.11 -34.41
C SER A 89 14.18 -0.84 -35.26
N VAL A 90 12.87 -0.67 -35.31
CA VAL A 90 11.96 -1.48 -36.13
C VAL A 90 11.23 -0.60 -37.12
N GLU A 91 11.22 -1.01 -38.39
CA GLU A 91 10.42 -0.43 -39.46
C GLU A 91 9.21 -1.33 -39.72
N ILE A 92 8.01 -0.78 -39.62
CA ILE A 92 6.74 -1.47 -39.87
C ILE A 92 5.84 -0.54 -40.67
N ASP A 93 5.28 -1.04 -41.77
CA ASP A 93 4.39 -0.27 -42.67
C ASP A 93 5.04 1.03 -43.20
N GLY A 94 6.38 1.04 -43.33
CA GLY A 94 7.18 2.18 -43.82
C GLY A 94 7.55 3.21 -42.75
N GLU A 95 7.11 3.02 -41.50
CA GLU A 95 7.45 3.90 -40.38
C GLU A 95 8.49 3.26 -39.46
N ARG A 96 9.45 4.07 -39.01
CA ARG A 96 10.53 3.63 -38.10
C ARG A 96 10.19 3.98 -36.66
N HIS A 97 10.37 3.02 -35.76
CA HIS A 97 10.14 3.15 -34.33
C HIS A 97 11.32 2.58 -33.53
N PRO A 98 11.51 2.98 -32.26
CA PRO A 98 12.38 2.26 -31.34
C PRO A 98 11.89 0.81 -31.17
N ALA A 99 12.81 -0.15 -31.15
CA ALA A 99 12.43 -1.55 -30.97
C ALA A 99 12.35 -1.93 -29.47
N ASP A 100 11.57 -2.97 -29.17
CA ASP A 100 11.55 -3.61 -27.86
C ASP A 100 12.76 -4.56 -27.74
N GLU A 101 13.87 -4.04 -27.20
CA GLU A 101 15.13 -4.76 -26.97
C GLU A 101 14.90 -6.17 -26.37
N PRO A 102 14.12 -6.35 -25.27
CA PRO A 102 13.93 -7.67 -24.69
C PRO A 102 13.23 -8.67 -25.62
N THR A 103 12.34 -8.19 -26.49
CA THR A 103 11.66 -9.05 -27.48
C THR A 103 12.59 -9.41 -28.64
N VAL A 104 13.43 -8.48 -29.09
CA VAL A 104 14.46 -8.76 -30.10
C VAL A 104 15.45 -9.78 -29.56
N ASP A 105 15.97 -9.59 -28.35
CA ASP A 105 16.92 -10.50 -27.70
C ASP A 105 16.33 -11.90 -27.49
N ARG A 106 15.05 -11.98 -27.10
CA ARG A 106 14.35 -13.27 -26.95
C ARG A 106 14.22 -13.99 -28.29
N LEU A 107 13.89 -13.28 -29.37
CA LEU A 107 13.84 -13.87 -30.71
C LEU A 107 15.23 -14.37 -31.13
N LEU A 108 16.27 -13.57 -30.92
CA LEU A 108 17.65 -13.93 -31.24
C LEU A 108 18.11 -15.16 -30.47
N GLY A 109 17.88 -15.21 -29.16
CA GLY A 109 18.18 -16.40 -28.36
C GLY A 109 17.37 -17.63 -28.80
N THR A 110 16.11 -17.44 -29.19
CA THR A 110 15.28 -18.53 -29.74
C THR A 110 15.89 -19.08 -31.03
N LEU A 111 16.34 -18.20 -31.94
CA LEU A 111 17.01 -18.58 -33.19
C LEU A 111 18.37 -19.22 -32.96
N GLU A 112 19.13 -18.73 -31.98
CA GLU A 112 20.44 -19.26 -31.60
C GLU A 112 20.35 -20.73 -31.17
N PHE A 113 19.36 -21.05 -30.33
CA PHE A 113 19.19 -22.37 -29.74
C PHE A 113 18.10 -23.22 -30.42
N ALA A 114 17.54 -22.74 -31.54
CA ALA A 114 16.53 -23.47 -32.30
C ALA A 114 17.10 -24.81 -32.80
N THR A 115 16.46 -25.93 -32.43
CA THR A 115 16.86 -27.28 -32.83
C THR A 115 15.76 -27.97 -33.63
N ALA A 116 16.16 -28.85 -34.54
CA ALA A 116 15.22 -29.68 -35.31
C ALA A 116 14.90 -30.98 -34.55
N GLU A 117 13.63 -31.40 -34.57
CA GLU A 117 13.22 -32.74 -34.13
C GLU A 117 13.72 -33.81 -35.11
N ARG A 118 13.53 -33.53 -36.41
CA ARG A 118 14.01 -34.39 -37.49
C ARG A 118 14.11 -33.63 -38.80
N ARG A 119 14.92 -34.16 -39.71
CA ARG A 119 15.03 -33.70 -41.10
C ARG A 119 14.03 -34.44 -41.98
N VAL A 120 13.48 -33.76 -42.97
CA VAL A 120 12.60 -34.36 -44.00
C VAL A 120 13.44 -34.72 -45.23
N SER A 121 13.22 -35.89 -45.82
CA SER A 121 13.95 -36.36 -47.00
C SER A 121 13.55 -35.57 -48.25
N ALA A 122 14.54 -35.21 -49.07
CA ALA A 122 14.35 -34.42 -50.29
C ALA A 122 13.39 -35.08 -51.31
N GLU A 123 13.29 -36.40 -51.30
CA GLU A 123 12.43 -37.20 -52.20
C GLU A 123 10.94 -37.17 -51.83
N ALA A 124 10.57 -36.63 -50.65
CA ALA A 124 9.21 -36.69 -50.09
C ALA A 124 8.51 -35.32 -49.93
N SER A 125 9.04 -34.24 -50.54
CA SER A 125 8.71 -32.88 -50.12
C SER A 125 8.15 -32.01 -51.26
N ASP A 126 6.83 -32.00 -51.45
CA ASP A 126 6.17 -30.91 -52.19
C ASP A 126 6.03 -29.68 -51.27
N PRO A 127 6.76 -28.57 -51.52
CA PRO A 127 6.70 -27.37 -50.67
C PRO A 127 5.29 -26.78 -50.53
N ALA A 128 4.42 -26.96 -51.52
CA ALA A 128 3.03 -26.50 -51.45
C ALA A 128 2.23 -27.34 -50.43
N ALA A 129 2.36 -28.67 -50.48
CA ALA A 129 1.71 -29.59 -49.54
C ALA A 129 2.17 -29.39 -48.09
N LEU A 130 3.41 -28.91 -47.89
CA LEU A 130 3.98 -28.61 -46.57
C LEU A 130 3.66 -27.19 -46.08
N GLY A 131 2.96 -26.37 -46.87
CA GLY A 131 2.67 -24.97 -46.56
C GLY A 131 3.89 -24.04 -46.62
N LEU A 132 4.99 -24.45 -47.25
CA LEU A 132 6.22 -23.67 -47.40
C LEU A 132 6.19 -22.75 -48.63
N ALA A 133 5.34 -23.04 -49.62
CA ALA A 133 5.07 -22.14 -50.75
C ALA A 133 4.28 -20.88 -50.34
N SER A 134 3.56 -20.94 -49.21
CA SER A 134 2.86 -19.82 -48.60
C SER A 134 3.11 -19.88 -47.09
N PRO A 135 4.34 -19.57 -46.66
CA PRO A 135 4.76 -19.76 -45.29
C PRO A 135 3.97 -18.82 -44.37
N ARG A 136 3.62 -19.31 -43.19
CA ARG A 136 2.94 -18.51 -42.18
C ARG A 136 3.89 -17.53 -41.48
N LEU A 137 5.19 -17.84 -41.48
CA LEU A 137 6.27 -17.00 -40.97
C LEU A 137 7.50 -17.11 -41.88
N SER A 138 8.14 -15.99 -42.15
CA SER A 138 9.45 -15.89 -42.78
C SER A 138 10.35 -15.00 -41.93
N ILE A 139 11.51 -15.51 -41.53
CA ILE A 139 12.56 -14.75 -40.83
C ILE A 139 13.79 -14.72 -41.72
N ALA A 140 14.26 -13.51 -42.05
CA ALA A 140 15.54 -13.30 -42.71
C ALA A 140 16.52 -12.63 -41.75
N LEU A 141 17.76 -13.10 -41.71
CA LEU A 141 18.82 -12.61 -40.83
C LEU A 141 20.02 -12.14 -41.65
N ALA A 142 20.54 -10.97 -41.29
CA ALA A 142 21.78 -10.41 -41.81
C ALA A 142 22.89 -10.49 -40.75
N MET A 143 23.87 -11.39 -40.96
CA MET A 143 25.04 -11.58 -40.11
C MET A 143 26.30 -11.22 -40.88
N GLY A 144 26.70 -9.95 -40.87
CA GLY A 144 27.79 -9.46 -41.72
C GLY A 144 27.55 -9.76 -43.21
N PRO A 145 28.45 -10.48 -43.93
CA PRO A 145 28.24 -10.88 -45.32
C PRO A 145 27.22 -12.01 -45.49
N ARG A 146 26.83 -12.68 -44.41
CA ARG A 146 25.96 -13.85 -44.44
C ARG A 146 24.49 -13.47 -44.36
N ARG A 147 23.66 -14.20 -45.10
CA ARG A 147 22.21 -14.04 -45.13
C ARG A 147 21.58 -15.41 -44.92
N GLU A 148 20.80 -15.54 -43.85
CA GLU A 148 20.06 -16.76 -43.51
C GLU A 148 18.56 -16.50 -43.67
N ARG A 149 17.80 -17.51 -44.08
CA ARG A 149 16.35 -17.42 -44.19
C ARG A 149 15.69 -18.69 -43.66
N LEU A 150 14.75 -18.49 -42.74
CA LEU A 150 13.93 -19.52 -42.11
C LEU A 150 12.47 -19.30 -42.47
N LEU A 151 11.80 -20.33 -42.98
CA LEU A 151 10.37 -20.32 -43.26
C LEU A 151 9.67 -21.31 -42.32
N LEU A 152 8.51 -20.95 -41.78
CA LEU A 152 7.59 -21.91 -41.13
C LEU A 152 6.37 -22.10 -42.01
N GLY A 153 6.03 -23.37 -42.25
CA GLY A 153 4.90 -23.80 -43.06
C GLY A 153 3.73 -24.34 -42.24
N GLY A 154 3.10 -25.38 -42.77
CA GLY A 154 1.96 -26.06 -42.17
C GLY A 154 2.31 -26.99 -41.00
N SER A 155 1.28 -27.59 -40.40
CA SER A 155 1.43 -28.54 -39.30
C SER A 155 2.04 -29.85 -39.77
N ALA A 156 2.99 -30.38 -39.00
CA ALA A 156 3.55 -31.71 -39.20
C ALA A 156 2.70 -32.76 -38.45
N PRO A 157 2.50 -33.98 -39.01
CA PRO A 157 1.65 -35.00 -38.39
C PRO A 157 2.19 -35.51 -37.04
N THR A 158 3.51 -35.58 -36.89
CA THR A 158 4.18 -36.14 -35.72
C THR A 158 5.47 -35.36 -35.40
N PRO A 159 5.70 -34.97 -34.13
CA PRO A 159 4.80 -35.09 -32.98
C PRO A 159 3.59 -34.13 -33.04
N PRO A 160 2.51 -34.34 -32.26
CA PRO A 160 1.31 -33.49 -32.30
C PRO A 160 1.63 -32.01 -32.10
N GLY A 161 1.17 -31.17 -33.03
CA GLY A 161 1.38 -29.72 -33.00
C GLY A 161 2.76 -29.26 -33.51
N ALA A 162 3.61 -30.17 -33.99
CA ALA A 162 4.84 -29.83 -34.67
C ALA A 162 4.58 -29.13 -36.01
N VAL A 163 5.61 -28.49 -36.57
CA VAL A 163 5.49 -27.61 -37.75
C VAL A 163 6.65 -27.88 -38.70
N TYR A 164 6.39 -27.77 -40.01
CA TYR A 164 7.46 -27.82 -41.00
C TYR A 164 8.23 -26.51 -41.06
N ALA A 165 9.55 -26.59 -41.07
CA ALA A 165 10.44 -25.44 -41.16
C ALA A 165 11.45 -25.65 -42.30
N GLU A 166 11.66 -24.64 -43.14
CA GLU A 166 12.71 -24.67 -44.17
C GLU A 166 13.80 -23.67 -43.81
N VAL A 167 15.05 -24.14 -43.85
CA VAL A 167 16.23 -23.27 -43.75
C VAL A 167 16.91 -23.24 -45.11
N ALA A 168 17.03 -22.04 -45.68
CA ALA A 168 17.61 -21.84 -47.01
C ALA A 168 19.01 -22.47 -47.11
N GLY A 169 19.26 -23.24 -48.16
CA GLY A 169 20.54 -23.95 -48.36
C GLY A 169 20.74 -25.20 -47.49
N ARG A 170 19.95 -25.39 -46.43
CA ARG A 170 20.09 -26.53 -45.51
C ARG A 170 19.00 -27.59 -45.66
N GLY A 171 17.77 -27.22 -46.01
CA GLY A 171 16.66 -28.13 -46.28
C GLY A 171 15.47 -28.00 -45.30
N ILE A 172 14.59 -29.00 -45.33
CA ILE A 172 13.32 -29.00 -44.59
C ILE A 172 13.43 -29.85 -43.32
N PHE A 173 12.89 -29.33 -42.22
CA PHE A 173 12.91 -29.88 -40.89
C PHE A 173 11.51 -29.90 -40.28
N VAL A 174 11.34 -30.69 -39.23
CA VAL A 174 10.20 -30.62 -38.31
C VAL A 174 10.69 -29.98 -37.01
N VAL A 175 9.95 -28.98 -36.53
CA VAL A 175 10.21 -28.29 -35.25
C VAL A 175 9.06 -28.52 -34.28
N THR A 176 9.35 -28.43 -32.98
CA THR A 176 8.33 -28.60 -31.93
C THR A 176 7.28 -27.49 -31.98
N LYS A 177 6.11 -27.77 -31.39
CA LYS A 177 5.06 -26.77 -31.16
C LYS A 177 5.60 -25.56 -30.41
N GLN A 178 6.41 -25.80 -29.39
CA GLN A 178 6.98 -24.77 -28.51
C GLN A 178 7.95 -23.86 -29.27
N LEU A 179 8.84 -24.43 -30.09
CA LEU A 179 9.77 -23.65 -30.90
C LEU A 179 9.03 -22.83 -31.97
N ALA A 180 8.06 -23.43 -32.66
CA ALA A 180 7.26 -22.69 -33.63
C ALA A 180 6.52 -21.50 -32.98
N ALA A 181 5.89 -21.72 -31.82
CA ALA A 181 5.21 -20.64 -31.09
C ALA A 181 6.17 -19.56 -30.58
N ALA A 182 7.40 -19.91 -30.20
CA ALA A 182 8.40 -18.94 -29.75
C ALA A 182 8.95 -18.06 -30.89
N LEU A 183 8.97 -18.59 -32.12
CA LEU A 183 9.39 -17.85 -33.33
C LEU A 183 8.28 -16.95 -33.89
N GLU A 184 7.01 -17.27 -33.63
CA GLU A 184 5.83 -16.53 -34.08
C GLU A 184 5.59 -15.27 -33.23
N VAL A 185 6.48 -14.28 -33.40
CA VAL A 185 6.35 -12.97 -32.78
C VAL A 185 5.66 -12.01 -33.76
N PRO A 186 4.48 -11.46 -33.42
CA PRO A 186 3.79 -10.50 -34.28
C PRO A 186 4.63 -9.24 -34.54
N PRO A 187 4.61 -8.67 -35.76
CA PRO A 187 5.38 -7.46 -36.09
C PRO A 187 5.27 -6.33 -35.07
N ASP A 188 4.07 -5.97 -34.61
CA ASP A 188 3.89 -4.88 -33.62
C ASP A 188 4.54 -5.15 -32.26
N ARG A 189 4.80 -6.42 -31.89
CA ARG A 189 5.47 -6.75 -30.63
C ARG A 189 6.93 -6.33 -30.60
N PHE A 190 7.53 -6.04 -31.75
CA PHE A 190 8.88 -5.48 -31.83
C PHE A 190 8.92 -3.98 -31.59
N ARG A 191 7.79 -3.26 -31.57
CA ARG A 191 7.77 -1.83 -31.22
C ARG A 191 7.98 -1.66 -29.71
N SER A 192 8.80 -0.68 -29.33
CA SER A 192 8.99 -0.33 -27.92
C SER A 192 7.65 -0.02 -27.25
N ARG A 193 7.43 -0.63 -26.10
CA ARG A 193 6.20 -0.46 -25.33
C ARG A 193 6.17 0.84 -24.54
N SER A 194 7.31 1.50 -24.33
CA SER A 194 7.36 2.79 -23.64
C SER A 194 6.66 3.86 -24.49
N PHE A 195 5.49 4.31 -24.05
CA PHE A 195 4.71 5.28 -24.82
C PHE A 195 5.16 6.72 -24.55
N VAL A 196 5.63 7.00 -23.34
CA VAL A 196 6.15 8.32 -22.95
C VAL A 196 7.54 8.51 -23.56
N PRO A 197 7.78 9.61 -24.31
CA PRO A 197 9.04 9.81 -25.03
C PRO A 197 10.23 10.16 -24.13
N TYR A 198 9.97 10.76 -22.95
CA TYR A 198 10.99 11.21 -22.01
C TYR A 198 10.72 10.65 -20.62
N PRO A 199 11.74 10.11 -19.93
CA PRO A 199 11.61 9.76 -18.53
C PRO A 199 11.45 11.02 -17.68
N ALA A 200 10.75 10.90 -16.55
CA ALA A 200 10.47 12.03 -15.65
C ALA A 200 11.73 12.76 -15.14
N ALA A 201 12.88 12.09 -15.12
CA ALA A 201 14.16 12.66 -14.72
C ALA A 201 14.63 13.76 -15.68
N GLU A 202 14.46 13.55 -16.99
CA GLU A 202 14.92 14.39 -18.11
C GLU A 202 13.90 15.50 -18.45
N LEU A 203 12.97 15.79 -17.55
CA LEU A 203 11.98 16.85 -17.76
C LEU A 203 12.40 18.14 -17.05
N SER A 204 12.40 19.23 -17.79
CA SER A 204 12.42 20.60 -17.26
C SER A 204 11.03 21.08 -16.82
N GLY A 205 9.96 20.49 -17.38
CA GLY A 205 8.58 20.79 -17.02
C GLY A 205 7.56 19.83 -17.62
N LEU A 206 6.32 19.89 -17.11
CA LEU A 206 5.20 19.14 -17.66
C LEU A 206 3.90 19.94 -17.50
N TRP A 207 3.04 19.94 -18.52
CA TRP A 207 1.75 20.62 -18.51
C TRP A 207 0.60 19.64 -18.76
N LEU A 208 -0.53 19.89 -18.10
CA LEU A 208 -1.76 19.12 -18.22
C LEU A 208 -2.91 20.06 -18.54
N ASP A 209 -3.56 19.85 -19.68
CA ASP A 209 -4.73 20.62 -20.13
C ASP A 209 -5.94 19.70 -20.32
N GLY A 210 -7.15 20.22 -20.12
CA GLY A 210 -8.41 19.45 -20.23
C GLY A 210 -9.08 19.20 -18.89
N GLU A 211 -9.48 17.95 -18.64
CA GLU A 211 -10.12 17.52 -17.39
C GLU A 211 -9.21 17.82 -16.19
N GLY A 212 -9.77 18.42 -15.14
CA GLY A 212 -9.01 18.91 -13.98
C GLY A 212 -8.41 20.32 -14.11
N GLY A 213 -8.58 20.97 -15.27
CA GLY A 213 -8.12 22.35 -15.52
C GLY A 213 -6.70 22.43 -16.11
N ALA A 214 -6.22 23.63 -16.42
CA ALA A 214 -4.84 23.82 -16.88
C ALA A 214 -3.89 23.76 -15.68
N ARG A 215 -2.88 22.90 -15.72
CA ARG A 215 -1.84 22.77 -14.68
C ARG A 215 -0.48 22.78 -15.35
N ARG A 216 0.41 23.69 -14.95
CA ARG A 216 1.74 23.83 -15.56
C ARG A 216 2.79 23.71 -14.47
N PHE A 217 3.69 22.77 -14.63
CA PHE A 217 4.75 22.47 -13.68
C PHE A 217 6.12 22.66 -14.33
N GLU A 218 7.07 23.17 -13.57
CA GLU A 218 8.46 23.33 -13.99
C GLU A 218 9.41 22.96 -12.85
N ARG A 219 10.67 22.67 -13.18
CA ARG A 219 11.71 22.39 -12.19
C ARG A 219 11.92 23.59 -11.28
N ALA A 220 11.92 23.33 -9.98
CA ALA A 220 12.13 24.35 -8.98
C ALA A 220 13.63 24.65 -8.76
N PRO A 221 13.99 25.91 -8.44
CA PRO A 221 15.39 26.30 -8.25
C PRO A 221 16.03 25.67 -7.00
N TRP A 222 15.23 25.26 -6.01
CA TRP A 222 15.73 24.54 -4.81
C TRP A 222 16.10 23.08 -5.08
N GLY A 223 15.82 22.55 -6.28
CA GLY A 223 16.05 21.15 -6.63
C GLY A 223 15.15 20.18 -5.86
N GLY A 224 15.51 18.90 -5.84
CA GLY A 224 14.75 17.84 -5.17
C GLY A 224 14.40 16.68 -6.10
N GLY A 225 14.26 15.49 -5.52
CA GLY A 225 13.85 14.29 -6.24
C GLY A 225 12.35 14.31 -6.57
N ARG A 226 11.99 13.70 -7.71
CA ARG A 226 10.60 13.51 -8.15
C ARG A 226 9.75 14.78 -8.02
N GLY A 227 8.54 14.71 -7.45
CA GLY A 227 7.60 15.81 -7.35
C GLY A 227 8.04 16.97 -6.45
N ALA A 228 8.91 16.75 -5.47
CA ALA A 228 9.42 17.81 -4.59
C ALA A 228 10.33 18.81 -5.33
N GLY A 229 10.89 18.38 -6.48
CA GLY A 229 11.73 19.20 -7.34
C GLY A 229 10.95 20.09 -8.33
N PHE A 230 9.65 20.27 -8.15
CA PHE A 230 8.81 21.06 -9.05
C PHE A 230 8.06 22.19 -8.32
N ARG A 231 7.63 23.16 -9.13
CA ARG A 231 6.76 24.26 -8.73
C ARG A 231 5.76 24.55 -9.85
N PHE A 232 4.74 25.36 -9.54
CA PHE A 232 3.84 25.90 -10.56
C PHE A 232 4.62 26.84 -11.48
N ALA A 233 4.49 26.63 -12.78
CA ALA A 233 5.16 27.44 -13.79
C ALA A 233 4.59 28.86 -13.84
N ASP A 234 5.33 29.77 -14.47
CA ASP A 234 4.89 31.15 -14.64
C ASP A 234 3.54 31.27 -15.35
N GLY A 235 2.64 32.07 -14.79
CA GLY A 235 1.29 32.29 -15.30
C GLY A 235 0.25 31.24 -14.85
N SER A 236 0.62 30.32 -13.95
CA SER A 236 -0.32 29.35 -13.38
C SER A 236 -1.34 30.06 -12.46
N PRO A 237 -2.66 29.83 -12.64
CA PRO A 237 -3.71 30.42 -11.80
C PRO A 237 -3.58 30.09 -10.30
N GLU A 238 -3.00 28.94 -9.97
CA GLU A 238 -2.79 28.43 -8.60
C GLU A 238 -1.67 29.20 -7.87
N GLY A 239 -0.85 29.94 -8.62
CA GLY A 239 0.22 30.81 -8.12
C GLY A 239 1.56 30.51 -8.77
N SER A 240 2.04 31.43 -9.63
CA SER A 240 3.37 31.34 -10.26
C SER A 240 4.48 31.16 -9.23
N GLY A 241 5.35 30.18 -9.46
CA GLY A 241 6.54 29.93 -8.64
C GLY A 241 6.26 29.21 -7.31
N LEU A 242 4.99 28.99 -6.95
CA LEU A 242 4.62 28.30 -5.71
C LEU A 242 4.96 26.81 -5.80
N ARG A 243 5.41 26.23 -4.69
CA ARG A 243 5.66 24.80 -4.57
C ARG A 243 4.37 24.00 -4.80
N VAL A 244 4.51 22.89 -5.53
CA VAL A 244 3.42 21.95 -5.79
C VAL A 244 3.41 20.84 -4.75
N SER A 245 2.25 20.21 -4.56
CA SER A 245 2.11 19.03 -3.72
C SER A 245 2.94 17.88 -4.29
N ALA A 246 4.09 17.60 -3.66
CA ALA A 246 4.99 16.53 -4.10
C ALA A 246 4.30 15.16 -4.20
N PRO A 247 3.46 14.72 -3.22
CA PRO A 247 2.76 13.44 -3.32
C PRO A 247 1.78 13.36 -4.51
N GLU A 248 1.10 14.46 -4.85
CA GLU A 248 0.18 14.47 -5.98
C GLU A 248 0.92 14.49 -7.32
N LEU A 249 2.00 15.26 -7.42
CA LEU A 249 2.85 15.24 -8.61
C LEU A 249 3.56 13.89 -8.79
N ASP A 250 3.97 13.24 -7.70
CA ASP A 250 4.56 11.90 -7.76
C ASP A 250 3.60 10.86 -8.35
N ARG A 251 2.28 10.98 -8.10
CA ARG A 251 1.27 10.13 -8.75
C ARG A 251 1.21 10.37 -10.24
N VAL A 252 1.32 11.63 -10.69
CA VAL A 252 1.41 11.99 -12.11
C VAL A 252 2.67 11.39 -12.74
N LEU A 253 3.85 11.64 -12.16
CA LEU A 253 5.12 11.10 -12.68
C LEU A 253 5.12 9.56 -12.71
N SER A 254 4.52 8.92 -11.70
CA SER A 254 4.35 7.46 -11.66
C SER A 254 3.33 6.95 -12.68
N ALA A 255 2.32 7.74 -13.04
CA ALA A 255 1.41 7.42 -14.13
C ALA A 255 2.15 7.41 -15.47
N LEU A 256 3.03 8.40 -15.71
CA LEU A 256 3.86 8.47 -16.92
C LEU A 256 4.70 7.20 -17.09
N GLY A 257 5.42 6.77 -16.05
CA GLY A 257 6.24 5.55 -16.11
C GLY A 257 5.45 4.26 -16.37
N ARG A 258 4.14 4.25 -16.08
CA ARG A 258 3.24 3.10 -16.30
C ARG A 258 2.49 3.15 -17.64
N MET A 259 2.64 4.22 -18.42
CA MET A 259 2.04 4.32 -19.75
C MET A 259 2.81 3.44 -20.75
N GLN A 260 2.53 2.15 -20.68
CA GLN A 260 3.04 1.13 -21.58
C GLN A 260 1.98 0.81 -22.64
N ALA A 261 2.37 0.78 -23.91
CA ALA A 261 1.52 0.35 -25.00
C ALA A 261 1.21 -1.15 -24.83
N GLU A 262 -0.07 -1.46 -24.71
CA GLU A 262 -0.59 -2.83 -24.67
C GLU A 262 -1.03 -3.31 -26.04
N ALA A 263 -1.55 -2.40 -26.86
CA ALA A 263 -1.85 -2.61 -28.27
C ALA A 263 -1.65 -1.28 -29.02
N PHE A 264 -1.00 -1.31 -30.17
CA PHE A 264 -0.95 -0.14 -31.06
C PHE A 264 -2.24 -0.04 -31.86
N LEU A 265 -2.68 1.19 -32.10
CA LEU A 265 -3.93 1.48 -32.81
C LEU A 265 -3.63 2.13 -34.15
N THR A 266 -4.53 1.90 -35.09
CA THR A 266 -4.59 2.68 -36.34
C THR A 266 -5.07 4.10 -36.06
N GLU A 267 -4.81 5.01 -37.00
CA GLU A 267 -5.28 6.40 -36.87
C GLU A 267 -6.81 6.48 -36.83
N GLU A 268 -7.52 5.62 -37.56
CA GLU A 268 -8.99 5.52 -37.55
C GLU A 268 -9.53 5.10 -36.17
N GLU A 269 -8.97 4.05 -35.56
CA GLU A 269 -9.35 3.61 -34.22
C GLU A 269 -9.08 4.69 -33.16
N ALA A 270 -7.94 5.38 -33.27
CA ALA A 270 -7.56 6.46 -32.38
C ALA A 270 -8.54 7.66 -32.49
N GLN A 271 -8.92 8.04 -33.72
CA GLN A 271 -9.91 9.09 -33.98
C GLN A 271 -11.30 8.69 -33.47
N GLN A 272 -11.71 7.43 -33.64
CA GLN A 272 -12.99 6.95 -33.16
C GLN A 272 -13.06 6.97 -31.62
N ALA A 273 -12.00 6.57 -30.93
CA ALA A 273 -11.91 6.70 -29.48
C ALA A 273 -11.93 8.19 -29.05
N ALA A 274 -11.26 9.05 -29.82
CA ALA A 274 -11.34 10.51 -29.67
C ALA A 274 -12.74 11.09 -30.03
N ALA A 275 -13.67 10.33 -30.60
CA ALA A 275 -15.07 10.77 -30.76
C ALA A 275 -16.00 10.25 -29.65
N ALA A 276 -15.60 9.20 -28.92
CA ALA A 276 -16.45 8.46 -27.98
C ALA A 276 -16.77 9.19 -26.65
N GLY A 277 -16.31 10.43 -26.46
CA GLY A 277 -16.50 11.20 -25.22
C GLY A 277 -15.62 10.74 -24.05
N GLY A 278 -15.97 11.14 -22.82
CA GLY A 278 -15.26 10.78 -21.58
C GLY A 278 -14.20 11.80 -21.14
N PRO A 279 -13.61 11.60 -19.94
CA PRO A 279 -12.54 12.46 -19.41
C PRO A 279 -11.31 12.40 -20.31
N ARG A 280 -10.69 13.57 -20.53
CA ARG A 280 -9.54 13.71 -21.41
C ARG A 280 -8.53 14.69 -20.86
N VAL A 281 -7.27 14.40 -21.12
CA VAL A 281 -6.16 15.27 -20.76
C VAL A 281 -5.15 15.29 -21.89
N THR A 282 -4.65 16.48 -22.21
CA THR A 282 -3.47 16.68 -23.04
C THR A 282 -2.29 16.89 -22.11
N LEU A 283 -1.31 16.00 -22.22
CA LEU A 283 -0.03 16.06 -21.55
C LEU A 283 1.01 16.68 -22.48
N THR A 284 1.68 17.74 -22.03
CA THR A 284 2.86 18.31 -22.69
C THR A 284 4.07 18.07 -21.80
N LEU A 285 5.12 17.47 -22.35
CA LEU A 285 6.38 17.13 -21.69
C LEU A 285 7.48 18.03 -22.24
N LEU A 286 8.16 18.77 -21.38
CA LEU A 286 9.25 19.65 -21.75
C LEU A 286 10.57 18.99 -21.35
N PRO A 287 11.39 18.51 -22.31
CA PRO A 287 12.69 17.93 -22.02
C PRO A 287 13.63 18.99 -21.41
N ASP A 288 14.66 18.54 -20.70
CA ASP A 288 15.74 19.38 -20.17
C ASP A 288 16.76 19.74 -21.24
N ASP A 289 16.99 18.87 -22.22
CA ASP A 289 17.71 19.17 -23.46
C ASP A 289 16.89 20.16 -24.31
N PRO A 290 17.34 21.41 -24.49
CA PRO A 290 16.63 22.41 -25.27
C PRO A 290 16.62 22.12 -26.78
N SER A 291 17.43 21.17 -27.25
CA SER A 291 17.45 20.74 -28.66
C SER A 291 16.41 19.67 -28.97
N ALA A 292 15.89 18.98 -27.94
CA ALA A 292 14.85 17.97 -28.09
C ALA A 292 13.47 18.62 -28.28
N GLU A 293 12.65 18.05 -29.17
CA GLU A 293 11.26 18.47 -29.34
C GLU A 293 10.42 18.13 -28.10
N ARG A 294 9.42 18.94 -27.77
CA ARG A 294 8.50 18.59 -26.67
C ARG A 294 7.71 17.31 -26.98
N GLY A 295 7.28 16.61 -25.94
CA GLY A 295 6.36 15.49 -26.07
C GLY A 295 4.92 15.97 -25.91
N VAL A 296 4.02 15.64 -26.84
CA VAL A 296 2.59 15.98 -26.72
C VAL A 296 1.77 14.70 -26.83
N ILE A 297 1.01 14.38 -25.78
CA ILE A 297 0.20 13.16 -25.70
C ILE A 297 -1.23 13.52 -25.29
N ASP A 298 -2.20 13.13 -26.10
CA ASP A 298 -3.61 13.18 -25.73
C ASP A 298 -4.04 11.82 -25.15
N LEU A 299 -4.68 11.83 -23.99
CA LEU A 299 -5.10 10.63 -23.29
C LEU A 299 -6.59 10.70 -22.96
N GLY A 300 -7.32 9.63 -23.30
CA GLY A 300 -8.72 9.44 -22.92
C GLY A 300 -9.52 8.68 -23.97
N GLY A 301 -10.79 8.43 -23.65
CA GLY A 301 -11.67 7.57 -24.45
C GLY A 301 -11.36 6.07 -24.27
N PRO A 302 -12.37 5.20 -24.45
CA PRO A 302 -12.20 3.75 -24.27
C PRO A 302 -11.33 3.16 -25.37
N CYS A 303 -10.44 2.23 -25.00
CA CYS A 303 -9.70 1.43 -25.98
C CYS A 303 -10.59 0.34 -26.61
N PRO A 304 -10.57 0.17 -27.95
CA PRO A 304 -11.26 -0.93 -28.62
C PRO A 304 -10.81 -2.31 -28.11
N GLY A 305 -11.77 -3.16 -27.73
CA GLY A 305 -11.50 -4.53 -27.30
C GLY A 305 -10.75 -4.69 -25.97
N LYS A 306 -10.45 -3.60 -25.24
CA LYS A 306 -9.78 -3.64 -23.92
C LYS A 306 -10.49 -2.72 -22.91
N PRO A 307 -11.41 -3.23 -22.08
CA PRO A 307 -12.25 -2.41 -21.21
C PRO A 307 -11.48 -1.65 -20.11
N ASP A 308 -10.33 -2.19 -19.67
CA ASP A 308 -9.50 -1.56 -18.62
C ASP A 308 -8.42 -0.62 -19.17
N HIS A 309 -8.54 -0.23 -20.44
CA HIS A 309 -7.55 0.60 -21.13
C HIS A 309 -8.20 1.84 -21.75
N VAL A 310 -7.39 2.88 -21.87
CA VAL A 310 -7.75 4.12 -22.55
C VAL A 310 -6.83 4.32 -23.75
N VAL A 311 -7.28 5.12 -24.71
CA VAL A 311 -6.46 5.49 -25.86
C VAL A 311 -5.50 6.61 -25.48
N ALA A 312 -4.24 6.45 -25.86
CA ALA A 312 -3.20 7.46 -25.83
C ALA A 312 -2.74 7.75 -27.26
N VAL A 313 -2.67 9.03 -27.63
CA VAL A 313 -2.20 9.50 -28.93
C VAL A 313 -1.03 10.45 -28.70
N ARG A 314 0.18 10.00 -29.04
CA ARG A 314 1.37 10.83 -29.08
C ARG A 314 1.40 11.59 -30.40
N ARG A 315 1.39 12.91 -30.34
CA ARG A 315 1.47 13.83 -31.49
C ARG A 315 2.90 14.25 -31.80
N GLU A 316 3.70 14.46 -30.76
CA GLU A 316 5.11 14.89 -30.80
C GLU A 316 5.91 14.05 -29.78
N PRO A 317 7.22 13.79 -29.99
CA PRO A 317 8.00 14.11 -31.20
C PRO A 317 7.72 13.13 -32.36
N THR A 318 7.20 11.94 -32.05
CA THR A 318 6.84 10.93 -33.06
C THR A 318 5.39 10.52 -32.90
N ARG A 319 4.66 10.43 -34.01
CA ARG A 319 3.26 10.02 -34.01
C ARG A 319 3.11 8.56 -33.60
N ALA A 320 2.20 8.29 -32.67
CA ALA A 320 1.81 6.94 -32.29
C ALA A 320 0.44 6.96 -31.60
N ALA A 321 -0.35 5.91 -31.79
CA ALA A 321 -1.56 5.68 -31.02
C ALA A 321 -1.51 4.28 -30.40
N ALA A 322 -1.91 4.18 -29.13
CA ALA A 322 -1.91 2.91 -28.42
C ALA A 322 -2.95 2.88 -27.30
N CYS A 323 -3.30 1.68 -26.88
CA CYS A 323 -4.02 1.44 -25.65
C CYS A 323 -3.05 1.36 -24.48
N VAL A 324 -3.28 2.18 -23.46
CA VAL A 324 -2.52 2.21 -22.21
C VAL A 324 -3.44 1.95 -21.02
N PRO A 325 -2.92 1.53 -19.85
CA PRO A 325 -3.76 1.24 -18.68
C PRO A 325 -4.61 2.44 -18.27
N ALA A 326 -5.92 2.22 -18.03
CA ALA A 326 -6.84 3.29 -17.63
C ALA A 326 -6.44 3.97 -16.30
N SER A 327 -5.71 3.27 -15.43
CA SER A 327 -5.16 3.81 -14.18
C SER A 327 -4.17 4.96 -14.38
N ALA A 328 -3.64 5.17 -15.60
CA ALA A 328 -2.81 6.32 -15.90
C ALA A 328 -3.63 7.63 -15.99
N LEU A 329 -4.92 7.55 -16.31
CA LEU A 329 -5.76 8.73 -16.53
C LEU A 329 -6.11 9.44 -15.21
N GLU A 330 -6.43 8.71 -14.15
CA GLU A 330 -6.91 9.29 -12.88
C GLU A 330 -5.97 10.36 -12.31
N PRO A 331 -4.64 10.13 -12.14
CA PRO A 331 -3.73 11.18 -11.64
C PRO A 331 -3.61 12.38 -12.59
N LEU A 332 -3.69 12.15 -13.91
CA LEU A 332 -3.58 13.18 -14.93
C LEU A 332 -4.84 14.06 -15.02
N THR A 333 -5.99 13.55 -14.59
CA THR A 333 -7.26 14.28 -14.53
C THR A 333 -7.55 14.90 -13.16
N ALA A 334 -6.63 14.79 -12.21
CA ALA A 334 -6.79 15.39 -10.89
C ALA A 334 -6.95 16.93 -10.99
N GLU A 335 -7.89 17.49 -10.22
CA GLU A 335 -8.14 18.93 -10.20
C GLU A 335 -6.92 19.71 -9.74
N ALA A 336 -6.71 20.90 -10.33
CA ALA A 336 -5.58 21.77 -10.02
C ALA A 336 -5.45 22.11 -8.52
N SER A 337 -6.56 22.21 -7.81
CA SER A 337 -6.60 22.47 -6.36
C SER A 337 -5.84 21.43 -5.52
N ARG A 338 -5.75 20.17 -5.98
CA ARG A 338 -5.01 19.11 -5.29
C ARG A 338 -3.49 19.32 -5.33
N PHE A 339 -3.00 20.03 -6.34
CA PHE A 339 -1.57 20.29 -6.50
C PHE A 339 -1.09 21.47 -5.66
N ILE A 340 -1.98 22.19 -4.97
CA ILE A 340 -1.59 23.26 -4.03
C ILE A 340 -0.97 22.62 -2.80
N ASP A 341 0.31 22.90 -2.55
CA ASP A 341 0.96 22.39 -1.34
C ASP A 341 0.61 23.22 -0.10
N LEU A 342 -0.24 22.64 0.74
CA LEU A 342 -0.62 23.19 2.04
C LEU A 342 0.35 22.81 3.18
N ALA A 343 1.37 21.98 2.92
CA ALA A 343 2.43 21.75 3.89
C ALA A 343 3.31 23.00 4.02
N LEU A 344 3.65 23.34 5.26
CA LEU A 344 4.54 24.48 5.50
C LEU A 344 6.00 24.12 5.18
N VAL A 345 6.40 22.88 5.49
CA VAL A 345 7.71 22.31 5.19
C VAL A 345 7.52 21.13 4.26
N GLY A 346 8.31 21.06 3.19
CA GLY A 346 8.22 20.03 2.15
C GLY A 346 9.13 18.83 2.40
N ALA A 347 10.19 19.00 3.18
CA ALA A 347 11.11 17.93 3.56
C ALA A 347 10.38 16.82 4.36
N PRO A 348 10.55 15.53 3.98
CA PRO A 348 10.10 14.42 4.80
C PRO A 348 11.02 14.23 6.00
N LEU A 349 10.49 13.61 7.06
CA LEU A 349 11.15 13.48 8.36
C LEU A 349 12.52 12.78 8.30
N ASP A 350 12.68 11.79 7.42
CA ASP A 350 13.91 11.03 7.26
C ASP A 350 15.05 11.82 6.59
N GLU A 351 14.71 12.87 5.83
CA GLU A 351 15.66 13.80 5.23
C GLU A 351 16.04 14.95 6.16
N VAL A 352 15.26 15.23 7.23
CA VAL A 352 15.55 16.35 8.13
C VAL A 352 16.81 16.09 8.96
N ALA A 353 17.78 16.99 8.81
CA ALA A 353 19.04 16.98 9.54
C ALA A 353 19.04 17.98 10.71
N GLU A 354 18.39 19.14 10.56
CA GLU A 354 18.34 20.17 11.60
C GLU A 354 17.01 20.94 11.58
N VAL A 355 16.53 21.31 12.76
CA VAL A 355 15.36 22.17 12.97
C VAL A 355 15.73 23.25 13.97
N LYS A 356 15.53 24.52 13.58
CA LYS A 356 15.77 25.68 14.44
C LYS A 356 14.53 26.56 14.50
N LEU A 357 13.98 26.71 15.70
CA LEU A 357 12.87 27.59 16.03
C LEU A 357 13.39 28.78 16.86
N ALA A 358 13.03 30.00 16.47
CA ALA A 358 13.37 31.21 17.22
C ALA A 358 12.15 32.10 17.41
N ALA A 359 11.95 32.64 18.62
CA ALA A 359 10.86 33.56 18.95
C ALA A 359 11.30 34.57 20.02
N GLY A 360 11.69 35.77 19.59
CA GLY A 360 12.39 36.73 20.46
C GLY A 360 13.71 36.13 20.96
N GLU A 361 13.95 36.20 22.26
CA GLU A 361 15.14 35.61 22.91
C GLU A 361 15.08 34.08 23.07
N ARG A 362 13.91 33.45 22.81
CA ARG A 362 13.77 31.99 22.94
C ARG A 362 14.23 31.31 21.67
N SER A 363 15.08 30.30 21.80
CA SER A 363 15.54 29.46 20.69
C SER A 363 15.48 27.99 21.07
N LEU A 364 15.08 27.15 20.12
CA LEU A 364 15.16 25.70 20.20
C LEU A 364 15.84 25.21 18.93
N GLU A 365 16.99 24.54 19.07
CA GLU A 365 17.74 23.99 17.94
C GLU A 365 17.97 22.50 18.17
N LEU A 366 17.42 21.68 17.29
CA LEU A 366 17.52 20.22 17.32
C LEU A 366 18.24 19.76 16.06
N ALA A 367 19.28 18.94 16.22
CA ALA A 367 20.05 18.39 15.12
C ALA A 367 20.14 16.86 15.24
N ARG A 368 20.09 16.18 14.11
CA ARG A 368 20.23 14.73 14.05
C ARG A 368 21.71 14.35 14.13
N THR A 369 22.04 13.42 15.01
CA THR A 369 23.39 12.87 15.17
C THR A 369 23.31 11.34 15.05
N GLY A 370 23.53 10.82 13.84
CA GLY A 370 23.29 9.41 13.53
C GLY A 370 21.80 9.04 13.60
N ALA A 371 21.45 8.12 14.49
CA ALA A 371 20.05 7.72 14.75
C ALA A 371 19.39 8.51 15.90
N GLU A 372 20.15 9.33 16.62
CA GLU A 372 19.67 10.10 17.76
C GLU A 372 19.45 11.57 17.42
N TRP A 373 18.72 12.26 18.28
CA TRP A 373 18.53 13.71 18.21
C TRP A 373 19.32 14.40 19.31
N HIS A 374 19.86 15.57 18.99
CA HIS A 374 20.68 16.34 19.89
C HIS A 374 20.16 17.77 19.97
N LEU A 375 19.85 18.23 21.17
CA LEU A 375 19.47 19.61 21.41
C LEU A 375 20.75 20.45 21.49
N ARG A 376 20.85 21.51 20.70
CA ARG A 376 21.96 22.48 20.72
C ARG A 376 21.59 23.79 21.41
N ALA A 377 20.29 24.11 21.47
CA ALA A 377 19.76 25.28 22.16
C ALA A 377 18.36 24.95 22.74
N PRO A 378 17.98 25.47 23.92
CA PRO A 378 18.73 26.44 24.73
C PRO A 378 19.92 25.86 25.50
N GLU A 379 20.00 24.54 25.64
CA GLU A 379 21.09 23.83 26.29
C GLU A 379 21.55 22.67 25.41
N ASP A 380 22.85 22.39 25.44
CA ASP A 380 23.47 21.27 24.73
C ASP A 380 23.23 19.95 25.49
N ARG A 381 22.41 19.06 24.94
CA ARG A 381 22.13 17.75 25.54
C ARG A 381 21.54 16.74 24.55
N PRO A 382 21.72 15.42 24.77
CA PRO A 382 21.03 14.41 23.99
C PRO A 382 19.52 14.46 24.23
N VAL A 383 18.76 14.12 23.18
CA VAL A 383 17.31 13.96 23.20
C VAL A 383 16.97 12.54 22.74
N PRO A 384 16.18 11.78 23.52
CA PRO A 384 15.75 10.45 23.10
C PRO A 384 15.18 10.46 21.68
N THR A 385 15.54 9.46 20.86
CA THR A 385 15.18 9.41 19.44
C THR A 385 13.68 9.63 19.20
N GLU A 386 12.83 8.96 19.99
CA GLU A 386 11.37 9.09 19.88
C GLU A 386 10.88 10.52 20.17
N THR A 387 11.40 11.18 21.21
CA THR A 387 11.04 12.56 21.57
C THR A 387 11.44 13.54 20.46
N GLY A 388 12.67 13.44 19.96
CA GLY A 388 13.13 14.32 18.88
C GLY A 388 12.36 14.09 17.58
N ARG A 389 12.11 12.82 17.23
CA ARG A 389 11.31 12.44 16.05
C ARG A 389 9.88 12.95 16.15
N ALA A 390 9.23 12.81 17.30
CA ALA A 390 7.86 13.28 17.54
C ALA A 390 7.74 14.81 17.46
N LEU A 391 8.74 15.54 17.97
CA LEU A 391 8.79 17.00 17.86
C LEU A 391 8.91 17.43 16.39
N VAL A 392 9.87 16.88 15.65
CA VAL A 392 10.06 17.23 14.23
C VAL A 392 8.83 16.85 13.42
N GLN A 393 8.26 15.65 13.61
CA GLN A 393 7.03 15.24 12.93
C GLN A 393 5.87 16.21 13.22
N THR A 394 5.70 16.65 14.48
CA THR A 394 4.65 17.61 14.84
C THR A 394 4.80 18.95 14.09
N ILE A 395 6.04 19.39 13.83
CA ILE A 395 6.34 20.59 13.03
C ILE A 395 6.01 20.33 11.55
N LEU A 396 6.45 19.18 11.01
CA LEU A 396 6.23 18.80 9.62
C LEU A 396 4.76 18.53 9.30
N ASP A 397 3.93 18.15 10.29
CA ASP A 397 2.50 17.88 10.13
C ASP A 397 1.64 19.15 10.11
N VAL A 398 2.21 20.33 10.37
CA VAL A 398 1.45 21.58 10.29
C VAL A 398 1.02 21.82 8.85
N ARG A 399 -0.28 21.97 8.64
CA ARG A 399 -0.91 22.26 7.34
C ARG A 399 -1.62 23.60 7.38
N ALA A 400 -1.51 24.34 6.28
CA ALA A 400 -2.33 25.49 6.00
C ALA A 400 -3.78 25.05 5.69
N THR A 401 -4.76 25.90 6.01
CA THR A 401 -6.14 25.72 5.52
C THR A 401 -6.31 26.28 4.12
N ARG A 402 -5.52 27.30 3.76
CA ARG A 402 -5.43 27.91 2.43
C ARG A 402 -4.18 28.76 2.29
N LEU A 403 -3.85 29.12 1.06
CA LEU A 403 -2.86 30.13 0.73
C LEU A 403 -3.53 31.47 0.42
N LEU A 404 -2.88 32.58 0.77
CA LEU A 404 -3.30 33.94 0.46
C LEU A 404 -2.59 34.45 -0.81
N PRO A 405 -3.18 35.43 -1.52
CA PRO A 405 -2.53 36.06 -2.67
C PRO A 405 -1.19 36.72 -2.29
N ALA A 406 -0.22 36.65 -3.21
CA ALA A 406 1.14 37.16 -3.01
C ALA A 406 1.21 38.68 -2.71
N ALA A 407 0.25 39.47 -3.18
CA ALA A 407 0.20 40.93 -2.99
C ALA A 407 -0.31 41.38 -1.60
N SER A 408 -0.23 40.53 -0.58
CA SER A 408 -0.72 40.85 0.77
C SER A 408 0.27 41.71 1.55
N ASP A 409 -0.23 42.72 2.28
CA ASP A 409 0.59 43.57 3.15
C ASP A 409 1.14 42.77 4.35
N LEU A 410 2.45 42.50 4.33
CA LEU A 410 3.14 41.70 5.34
C LEU A 410 3.06 42.31 6.74
N ALA A 411 3.08 43.63 6.89
CA ALA A 411 2.96 44.28 8.19
C ALA A 411 1.52 44.12 8.72
N ALA A 412 0.53 44.30 7.84
CA ALA A 412 -0.86 44.04 8.17
C ALA A 412 -1.13 42.57 8.53
N LEU A 413 -0.33 41.63 8.03
CA LEU A 413 -0.40 40.20 8.40
C LEU A 413 0.44 39.83 9.64
N GLY A 414 1.21 40.77 10.20
CA GLY A 414 2.10 40.52 11.34
C GLY A 414 3.34 39.70 10.97
N LEU A 415 3.74 39.72 9.70
CA LEU A 415 4.97 39.09 9.16
C LEU A 415 6.13 40.08 9.04
N ALA A 416 5.91 41.37 9.33
CA ALA A 416 6.93 42.40 9.35
C ALA A 416 6.78 43.29 10.61
N PRO A 417 7.52 43.02 11.71
CA PRO A 417 8.39 41.85 11.91
C PRO A 417 7.58 40.57 12.21
N PRO A 418 8.12 39.38 11.91
CA PRO A 418 7.50 38.12 12.31
C PRO A 418 7.67 37.89 13.82
N ARG A 419 6.74 37.14 14.44
CA ARG A 419 6.82 36.78 15.87
C ARG A 419 7.83 35.66 16.14
N ALA A 420 8.05 34.79 15.14
CA ALA A 420 8.94 33.65 15.23
C ALA A 420 9.43 33.25 13.83
N THR A 421 10.53 32.50 13.78
CA THR A 421 11.06 31.89 12.56
C THR A 421 11.31 30.40 12.78
N LEU A 422 11.10 29.62 11.72
CA LEU A 422 11.48 28.21 11.64
C LEU A 422 12.48 28.06 10.51
N ARG A 423 13.62 27.40 10.75
CA ARG A 423 14.55 26.96 9.71
C ARG A 423 14.69 25.44 9.79
N VAL A 424 14.48 24.77 8.67
CA VAL A 424 14.66 23.32 8.52
C VAL A 424 15.76 23.07 7.50
N LEU A 425 16.77 22.29 7.89
CA LEU A 425 17.80 21.77 6.99
C LEU A 425 17.47 20.32 6.69
N SER A 426 17.40 19.97 5.41
CA SER A 426 17.19 18.62 4.93
C SER A 426 18.28 18.20 3.94
N THR A 427 18.61 16.90 3.95
CA THR A 427 19.56 16.27 3.03
C THR A 427 18.80 15.24 2.17
N PRO A 428 18.07 15.69 1.13
CA PRO A 428 17.39 14.78 0.21
C PRO A 428 18.36 13.79 -0.46
N PRO A 429 17.89 12.58 -0.79
CA PRO A 429 18.68 11.62 -1.56
C PRO A 429 19.02 12.19 -2.94
N GLU A 430 20.14 11.74 -3.50
CA GLU A 430 20.63 12.19 -4.81
C GLU A 430 19.53 12.07 -5.88
N GLY A 431 19.34 13.13 -6.66
CA GLY A 431 18.61 13.04 -7.92
C GLY A 431 19.44 12.24 -8.94
N PRO A 432 18.85 11.79 -10.05
CA PRO A 432 19.62 11.13 -11.12
C PRO A 432 20.73 12.07 -11.64
N GLY A 433 21.99 11.79 -11.26
CA GLY A 433 23.21 12.52 -11.63
C GLY A 433 24.35 12.33 -10.61
N ASP A 434 25.61 12.37 -11.05
CA ASP A 434 26.84 12.15 -10.25
C ASP A 434 27.20 13.34 -9.32
N GLY A 435 26.30 13.76 -8.43
CA GLY A 435 26.52 14.90 -7.52
C GLY A 435 26.22 14.56 -6.07
N ALA A 436 27.09 15.03 -5.16
CA ALA A 436 26.90 14.90 -3.71
C ALA A 436 25.52 15.40 -3.24
N PRO A 437 24.95 14.85 -2.14
CA PRO A 437 23.66 15.27 -1.60
C PRO A 437 23.58 16.78 -1.43
N ARG A 438 22.54 17.41 -1.99
CA ARG A 438 22.34 18.85 -1.85
C ARG A 438 21.61 19.13 -0.55
N GLU A 439 22.21 19.95 0.30
CA GLU A 439 21.52 20.54 1.44
C GLU A 439 20.40 21.47 0.93
N ARG A 440 19.19 21.29 1.46
CA ARG A 440 18.03 22.17 1.21
C ARG A 440 17.64 22.85 2.52
N ILE A 441 17.43 24.16 2.47
CA ILE A 441 17.05 24.97 3.64
C ILE A 441 15.67 25.58 3.38
N GLU A 442 14.69 25.17 4.17
CA GLU A 442 13.36 25.76 4.18
C GLU A 442 13.24 26.71 5.37
N THR A 443 12.86 27.97 5.12
CA THR A 443 12.67 28.97 6.18
C THR A 443 11.25 29.51 6.17
N LEU A 444 10.63 29.55 7.35
CA LEU A 444 9.32 30.13 7.58
C LEU A 444 9.43 31.35 8.48
N GLU A 445 8.61 32.35 8.17
CA GLU A 445 8.30 33.46 9.06
C GLU A 445 6.88 33.28 9.59
N ILE A 446 6.74 33.26 10.92
CA ILE A 446 5.46 33.05 11.60
C ILE A 446 4.98 34.39 12.16
N GLY A 447 3.77 34.79 11.80
CA GLY A 447 3.15 36.03 12.25
C GLY A 447 2.40 35.92 13.58
N ALA A 448 1.86 37.04 14.04
CA ALA A 448 1.01 37.10 15.24
C ALA A 448 -0.33 36.36 15.04
N GLU A 449 -0.88 35.80 16.12
CA GLU A 449 -2.23 35.23 16.10
C GLU A 449 -3.25 36.36 16.04
N ARG A 450 -4.21 36.25 15.12
CA ARG A 450 -5.36 37.16 15.01
C ARG A 450 -6.61 36.40 14.63
N GLY A 451 -7.63 36.47 15.49
CA GLY A 451 -8.91 35.80 15.25
C GLY A 451 -8.79 34.27 15.15
N GLY A 452 -7.91 33.65 15.94
CA GLY A 452 -7.70 32.19 15.95
C GLY A 452 -6.92 31.65 14.74
N VAL A 453 -6.29 32.51 13.95
CA VAL A 453 -5.46 32.14 12.78
C VAL A 453 -4.11 32.85 12.84
N VAL A 454 -3.07 32.13 12.46
CA VAL A 454 -1.69 32.60 12.32
C VAL A 454 -1.33 32.59 10.83
N ARG A 455 -0.64 33.64 10.36
CA ARG A 455 -0.15 33.70 8.98
C ARG A 455 1.31 33.28 8.96
N VAL A 456 1.68 32.44 8.02
CA VAL A 456 3.04 31.91 7.89
C VAL A 456 3.53 32.14 6.48
N ARG A 457 4.66 32.81 6.31
CA ARG A 457 5.31 33.00 5.00
C ARG A 457 6.39 31.96 4.80
N ARG A 458 6.32 31.19 3.70
CA ARG A 458 7.42 30.36 3.21
C ARG A 458 8.39 31.26 2.44
N LEU A 459 9.64 31.32 2.85
CA LEU A 459 10.65 32.11 2.12
C LEU A 459 11.14 31.42 0.85
N GLU A 460 10.99 30.10 0.75
CA GLU A 460 11.40 29.31 -0.43
C GLU A 460 10.67 29.73 -1.72
N ASP A 461 9.37 29.96 -1.63
CA ASP A 461 8.51 30.26 -2.78
C ASP A 461 7.62 31.51 -2.60
N GLY A 462 7.70 32.17 -1.44
CA GLY A 462 6.92 33.37 -1.13
C GLY A 462 5.47 33.11 -0.73
N ALA A 463 5.03 31.84 -0.61
CA ALA A 463 3.65 31.53 -0.23
C ALA A 463 3.30 32.08 1.16
N ILE A 464 2.08 32.60 1.30
CA ILE A 464 1.54 33.04 2.59
C ILE A 464 0.39 32.11 2.97
N ALA A 465 0.61 31.27 3.97
CA ALA A 465 -0.35 30.29 4.48
C ALA A 465 -1.20 30.86 5.63
N GLU A 466 -2.50 30.52 5.64
CA GLU A 466 -3.34 30.64 6.84
C GLU A 466 -3.33 29.32 7.62
N VAL A 467 -2.95 29.38 8.89
CA VAL A 467 -2.80 28.22 9.77
C VAL A 467 -3.68 28.43 11.01
N PRO A 468 -4.50 27.44 11.41
CA PRO A 468 -5.24 27.51 12.66
C PRO A 468 -4.27 27.75 13.84
N ALA A 469 -4.61 28.66 14.75
CA ALA A 469 -3.73 29.05 15.86
C ALA A 469 -3.23 27.85 16.67
N ALA A 470 -4.11 26.88 16.93
CA ALA A 470 -3.78 25.63 17.64
C ALA A 470 -2.70 24.80 16.94
N SER A 471 -2.70 24.75 15.60
CA SER A 471 -1.67 24.04 14.83
C SER A 471 -0.36 24.84 14.77
N ALA A 472 -0.45 26.17 14.69
CA ALA A 472 0.71 27.05 14.64
C ALA A 472 1.53 27.11 15.94
N GLU A 473 1.00 26.58 17.05
CA GLU A 473 1.77 26.46 18.31
C GLU A 473 2.98 25.54 18.18
N ALA A 474 2.90 24.52 17.31
CA ALA A 474 4.02 23.64 17.00
C ALA A 474 5.22 24.38 16.38
N LEU A 475 4.98 25.54 15.78
CA LEU A 475 5.99 26.38 15.13
C LEU A 475 6.61 27.41 16.10
N LEU A 476 6.49 27.19 17.40
CA LEU A 476 7.11 28.01 18.44
C LEU A 476 8.07 27.17 19.28
N PRO A 477 9.18 27.76 19.79
CA PRO A 477 10.04 27.10 20.75
C PRO A 477 9.25 26.62 21.99
N SER A 478 9.30 25.32 22.29
CA SER A 478 8.61 24.69 23.42
C SER A 478 9.49 23.63 24.07
N GLU A 479 9.98 23.90 25.27
CA GLU A 479 10.72 22.91 26.07
C GLU A 479 9.82 21.78 26.57
N VAL A 480 8.51 22.03 26.72
CA VAL A 480 7.56 20.99 27.11
C VAL A 480 7.51 19.87 26.08
N SER A 481 7.71 20.19 24.80
CA SER A 481 7.78 19.21 23.71
C SER A 481 9.00 18.28 23.80
N LEU A 482 10.01 18.64 24.60
CA LEU A 482 11.25 17.86 24.81
C LEU A 482 11.20 16.98 26.06
N ARG A 483 10.05 16.87 26.73
CA ARG A 483 9.87 15.97 27.88
C ARG A 483 9.92 14.50 27.44
N SER A 484 10.27 13.61 28.37
CA SER A 484 10.18 12.16 28.14
C SER A 484 8.77 11.80 27.70
N MET A 485 8.65 10.95 26.68
CA MET A 485 7.36 10.41 26.26
C MET A 485 6.82 9.40 27.27
N GLU A 486 7.65 8.83 28.13
CA GLU A 486 7.21 7.91 29.18
C GLU A 486 6.45 8.68 30.26
N VAL A 487 5.13 8.45 30.31
CA VAL A 487 4.24 9.05 31.30
C VAL A 487 4.23 8.19 32.55
N PHE A 488 4.06 6.88 32.38
CA PHE A 488 4.16 5.87 33.43
C PHE A 488 5.08 4.73 32.99
N ASP A 489 5.79 4.20 33.97
CA ASP A 489 6.66 3.04 33.85
C ASP A 489 6.57 2.23 35.16
N PHE A 490 5.68 1.25 35.17
CA PHE A 490 5.52 0.30 36.28
C PHE A 490 4.97 -1.04 35.78
N GLU A 491 5.33 -2.11 36.48
CA GLU A 491 4.83 -3.45 36.17
C GLU A 491 3.29 -3.53 36.31
N PRO A 492 2.57 -4.09 35.32
CA PRO A 492 1.10 -4.17 35.34
C PRO A 492 0.54 -4.95 36.54
N ASP A 493 1.28 -5.92 37.05
CA ASP A 493 0.91 -6.73 38.22
C ASP A 493 0.83 -5.91 39.53
N ARG A 494 1.49 -4.74 39.57
CA ARG A 494 1.40 -3.82 40.69
C ARG A 494 0.06 -3.11 40.76
N VAL A 495 -0.74 -3.10 39.70
CA VAL A 495 -2.07 -2.50 39.72
C VAL A 495 -3.01 -3.39 40.53
N ILE A 496 -3.37 -2.94 41.73
CA ILE A 496 -4.22 -3.67 42.67
C ILE A 496 -5.67 -3.19 42.67
N ALA A 497 -5.94 -1.98 42.18
CA ALA A 497 -7.29 -1.48 41.98
C ALA A 497 -7.36 -0.52 40.80
N LEU A 498 -8.50 -0.53 40.11
CA LEU A 498 -8.82 0.36 39.00
C LEU A 498 -10.16 1.02 39.27
N ARG A 499 -10.24 2.34 39.07
CA ARG A 499 -11.49 3.10 39.00
C ARG A 499 -11.53 3.85 37.68
N ILE A 500 -12.55 3.57 36.88
CA ILE A 500 -12.79 4.25 35.60
C ILE A 500 -14.10 5.01 35.72
N GLU A 501 -14.04 6.32 35.49
CA GLU A 501 -15.17 7.23 35.56
C GLU A 501 -15.42 7.89 34.21
N ARG A 502 -16.65 7.82 33.73
CA ARG A 502 -17.15 8.51 32.53
C ARG A 502 -18.59 8.95 32.76
N ALA A 503 -19.14 9.74 31.85
CA ALA A 503 -20.51 10.28 31.98
C ALA A 503 -21.53 9.19 32.37
N GLY A 504 -22.07 9.30 33.59
CA GLY A 504 -23.09 8.39 34.12
C GLY A 504 -22.61 6.98 34.53
N LEU A 505 -21.31 6.68 34.48
CA LEU A 505 -20.78 5.35 34.81
C LEU A 505 -19.47 5.43 35.60
N VAL A 506 -19.44 4.67 36.72
CA VAL A 506 -18.22 4.38 37.46
C VAL A 506 -18.01 2.87 37.53
N GLN A 507 -16.86 2.42 37.05
CA GLN A 507 -16.40 1.04 37.20
C GLN A 507 -15.30 0.99 38.24
N ARG A 508 -15.39 0.08 39.19
CA ARG A 508 -14.32 -0.18 40.17
C ARG A 508 -13.99 -1.66 40.16
N LEU A 509 -12.72 -1.97 39.99
CA LEU A 509 -12.19 -3.34 40.02
C LEU A 509 -11.08 -3.41 41.06
N ARG A 510 -10.93 -4.56 41.71
CA ARG A 510 -9.87 -4.83 42.68
C ARG A 510 -9.27 -6.19 42.42
N ARG A 511 -7.94 -6.28 42.39
CA ARG A 511 -7.23 -7.54 42.26
C ARG A 511 -7.31 -8.31 43.58
N THR A 512 -7.65 -9.59 43.53
CA THR A 512 -7.74 -10.50 44.67
C THR A 512 -6.37 -11.11 44.98
N GLY A 513 -6.24 -11.79 46.13
CA GLY A 513 -4.96 -12.36 46.58
C GLY A 513 -4.42 -13.50 45.71
N ASP A 514 -5.27 -14.12 44.89
CA ASP A 514 -4.94 -15.12 43.87
C ASP A 514 -4.65 -14.49 42.48
N GLY A 515 -4.68 -13.15 42.38
CA GLY A 515 -4.35 -12.40 41.17
C GLY A 515 -5.52 -12.16 40.21
N ALA A 516 -6.71 -12.70 40.46
CA ALA A 516 -7.90 -12.44 39.64
C ALA A 516 -8.47 -11.04 39.88
N TRP A 517 -9.33 -10.56 38.97
CA TRP A 517 -10.00 -9.27 39.11
C TRP A 517 -11.42 -9.47 39.66
N GLN A 518 -11.74 -8.71 40.71
CA GLN A 518 -13.09 -8.61 41.25
C GLN A 518 -13.73 -7.30 40.83
N LEU A 519 -14.97 -7.36 40.30
CA LEU A 519 -15.80 -6.18 40.07
C LEU A 519 -16.41 -5.69 41.39
N VAL A 520 -16.09 -4.47 41.78
CA VAL A 520 -16.64 -3.78 42.97
C VAL A 520 -17.81 -2.88 42.58
N ALA A 521 -17.73 -2.22 41.42
CA ALA A 521 -18.83 -1.44 40.85
C ALA A 521 -18.77 -1.49 39.31
N PRO A 522 -19.90 -1.41 38.59
CA PRO A 522 -21.27 -1.37 39.09
C PRO A 522 -21.69 -2.67 39.80
N THR A 523 -22.66 -2.58 40.71
CA THR A 523 -23.28 -3.77 41.34
C THR A 523 -24.49 -4.19 40.52
N GLY A 524 -24.75 -5.49 40.45
CA GLY A 524 -25.85 -6.06 39.68
C GLY A 524 -25.79 -7.57 39.68
N ASN A 525 -26.91 -8.22 39.41
CA ASN A 525 -26.96 -9.67 39.35
C ASN A 525 -26.11 -10.17 38.17
N GLY A 526 -25.34 -11.23 38.39
CA GLY A 526 -24.52 -11.88 37.36
C GLY A 526 -23.30 -11.10 36.86
N LEU A 527 -23.09 -9.86 37.32
CA LEU A 527 -21.94 -9.04 36.92
C LEU A 527 -20.65 -9.56 37.57
N GLY A 528 -19.55 -9.49 36.83
CA GLY A 528 -18.20 -9.85 37.30
C GLY A 528 -17.16 -9.26 36.35
N ALA A 529 -15.92 -9.14 36.79
CA ALA A 529 -14.86 -8.52 36.00
C ALA A 529 -14.29 -9.51 34.97
N ASP A 530 -13.98 -9.01 33.77
CA ASP A 530 -13.21 -9.78 32.78
C ASP A 530 -11.73 -9.58 33.07
N ASP A 531 -11.05 -10.62 33.52
CA ASP A 531 -9.63 -10.56 33.88
C ASP A 531 -8.78 -10.04 32.70
N GLY A 532 -9.05 -10.54 31.48
CA GLY A 532 -8.29 -10.13 30.30
C GLY A 532 -8.48 -8.66 29.93
N LEU A 533 -9.71 -8.12 30.04
CA LEU A 533 -9.94 -6.69 29.78
C LEU A 533 -9.34 -5.79 30.86
N ALA A 534 -9.35 -6.24 32.12
CA ALA A 534 -8.73 -5.50 33.22
C ALA A 534 -7.21 -5.52 33.12
N GLU A 535 -6.61 -6.67 32.77
CA GLU A 535 -5.18 -6.81 32.52
C GLU A 535 -4.73 -5.93 31.35
N GLU A 536 -5.46 -5.94 30.22
CA GLU A 536 -5.16 -5.07 29.08
C GLU A 536 -5.11 -3.58 29.46
N LEU A 537 -6.03 -3.14 30.34
CA LEU A 537 -5.98 -1.76 30.84
C LEU A 537 -4.79 -1.52 31.78
N ALA A 538 -4.45 -2.47 32.65
CA ALA A 538 -3.27 -2.40 33.50
C ALA A 538 -1.98 -2.33 32.68
N ASP A 539 -1.86 -3.14 31.62
CA ASP A 539 -0.72 -3.17 30.69
C ASP A 539 -0.53 -1.83 29.99
N VAL A 540 -1.62 -1.26 29.45
CA VAL A 540 -1.59 0.05 28.77
C VAL A 540 -1.25 1.17 29.75
N LEU A 541 -1.67 1.08 31.01
CA LEU A 541 -1.32 2.06 32.04
C LEU A 541 0.14 1.93 32.48
N GLY A 542 0.63 0.71 32.68
CA GLY A 542 1.98 0.44 33.19
C GLY A 542 3.09 0.88 32.25
N SER A 543 2.82 0.84 30.94
CA SER A 543 3.75 1.23 29.88
C SER A 543 3.33 2.51 29.13
N LEU A 544 2.53 3.37 29.78
CA LEU A 544 1.91 4.51 29.11
C LEU A 544 2.94 5.50 28.57
N LYS A 545 2.93 5.67 27.24
CA LYS A 545 3.68 6.71 26.54
C LYS A 545 2.74 7.77 25.97
N ALA A 546 3.12 9.04 26.11
CA ALA A 546 2.51 10.15 25.39
C ALA A 546 2.85 10.03 23.90
N GLU A 547 1.90 10.32 23.01
CA GLU A 547 2.17 10.47 21.58
C GLU A 547 2.99 11.74 21.32
N ARG A 548 2.68 12.81 22.07
CA ARG A 548 3.44 14.07 22.10
C ARG A 548 3.03 14.92 23.31
N TRP A 549 3.90 15.82 23.72
CA TRP A 549 3.58 16.88 24.67
C TRP A 549 3.02 18.11 23.94
N VAL A 550 2.04 18.77 24.54
CA VAL A 550 1.25 19.84 23.88
C VAL A 550 1.48 21.18 24.56
N ALA A 551 1.36 21.23 25.88
CA ALA A 551 1.42 22.49 26.62
C ALA A 551 1.89 22.30 28.06
N ALA A 552 2.47 23.35 28.62
CA ALA A 552 2.85 23.43 30.03
C ALA A 552 1.63 23.51 30.98
N ASP A 553 0.51 24.02 30.46
CA ASP A 553 -0.70 24.32 31.23
C ASP A 553 -1.96 23.78 30.54
N ALA A 554 -2.92 23.34 31.37
CA ALA A 554 -4.16 22.68 30.98
C ALA A 554 -5.31 23.67 30.77
N GLY A 555 -5.06 24.73 29.99
CA GLY A 555 -6.06 25.73 29.61
C GLY A 555 -7.35 25.15 29.02
N GLN A 556 -8.40 25.96 28.93
CA GLN A 556 -9.77 25.49 28.66
C GLN A 556 -9.95 24.70 27.35
N ARG A 557 -9.11 24.97 26.33
CA ARG A 557 -9.23 24.39 24.99
C ARG A 557 -9.00 22.87 24.89
N TYR A 558 -8.42 22.23 25.91
CA TYR A 558 -8.14 20.79 25.89
C TYR A 558 -9.27 19.93 26.45
N GLY A 559 -10.35 20.53 26.96
CA GLY A 559 -11.46 19.80 27.58
C GLY A 559 -11.09 19.10 28.90
N LEU A 560 -9.99 19.52 29.55
CA LEU A 560 -9.50 18.93 30.81
C LEU A 560 -10.14 19.55 32.06
N GLY A 561 -10.88 20.66 31.92
CA GLY A 561 -11.70 21.22 32.99
C GLY A 561 -12.95 20.38 33.30
N ALA A 562 -13.45 19.63 32.31
CA ALA A 562 -14.53 18.66 32.45
C ALA A 562 -14.15 17.39 31.64
N PRO A 563 -13.26 16.55 32.19
CA PRO A 563 -12.72 15.41 31.45
C PRO A 563 -13.83 14.42 31.09
N ARG A 564 -13.76 13.86 29.88
CA ARG A 564 -14.72 12.86 29.40
C ARG A 564 -14.55 11.51 30.08
N LEU A 565 -13.32 11.22 30.50
CA LEU A 565 -12.94 9.97 31.13
C LEU A 565 -11.81 10.22 32.13
N ALA A 566 -11.91 9.60 33.31
CA ALA A 566 -10.84 9.59 34.32
C ALA A 566 -10.54 8.16 34.74
N ILE A 567 -9.25 7.86 34.93
CA ILE A 567 -8.74 6.56 35.35
C ILE A 567 -7.91 6.79 36.61
N ASP A 568 -8.28 6.15 37.70
CA ASP A 568 -7.48 6.06 38.91
C ASP A 568 -7.00 4.61 39.07
N ALA A 569 -5.70 4.42 39.28
CA ALA A 569 -5.09 3.13 39.56
C ALA A 569 -4.35 3.17 40.89
N GLU A 570 -4.62 2.20 41.76
CA GLU A 570 -3.87 2.00 43.00
C GLU A 570 -2.75 0.98 42.74
N LEU A 571 -1.52 1.36 43.10
CA LEU A 571 -0.34 0.53 42.92
C LEU A 571 0.12 -0.07 44.25
N ALA A 572 0.44 -1.37 44.25
CA ALA A 572 1.14 -2.02 45.34
C ALA A 572 2.52 -1.39 45.57
N ALA A 573 3.02 -1.48 46.81
CA ALA A 573 4.39 -1.09 47.14
C ALA A 573 5.40 -1.82 46.25
N ALA A 574 6.42 -1.12 45.76
CA ALA A 574 7.45 -1.73 44.94
C ALA A 574 8.27 -2.72 45.79
N THR A 575 8.34 -3.99 45.41
CA THR A 575 9.26 -4.97 45.99
C THR A 575 10.43 -5.15 45.03
N GLY A 576 11.55 -4.48 45.30
CA GLY A 576 12.77 -4.62 44.50
C GLY A 576 13.72 -5.67 45.10
N PRO A 577 14.43 -6.47 44.29
CA PRO A 577 15.49 -7.33 44.79
C PRO A 577 16.62 -6.46 45.36
N GLY A 578 16.86 -6.55 46.67
CA GLY A 578 17.98 -5.89 47.35
C GLY A 578 17.67 -4.61 48.13
N ARG A 579 16.42 -4.14 48.21
CA ARG A 579 16.03 -3.07 49.16
C ARG A 579 15.63 -3.69 50.50
N ALA A 580 16.25 -3.23 51.59
CA ALA A 580 15.90 -3.64 52.94
C ALA A 580 14.40 -3.38 53.20
N ALA A 581 13.76 -4.23 54.00
CA ALA A 581 12.32 -4.22 54.29
C ALA A 581 11.79 -2.88 54.86
N GLU A 582 12.66 -1.93 55.22
CA GLU A 582 12.34 -0.64 55.81
C GLU A 582 12.15 0.51 54.79
N GLU A 583 12.48 0.30 53.50
CA GLU A 583 12.25 1.29 52.41
C GLU A 583 11.14 0.86 51.43
N GLN A 584 10.05 0.29 51.97
CA GLN A 584 8.84 0.03 51.18
C GLN A 584 8.16 1.38 50.87
N ALA A 585 8.25 1.83 49.61
CA ALA A 585 7.50 2.99 49.15
C ALA A 585 5.99 2.72 49.35
N PRO A 586 5.23 3.65 49.95
CA PRO A 586 3.81 3.46 50.23
C PRO A 586 3.03 3.22 48.93
N ALA A 587 1.87 2.56 49.05
CA ALA A 587 0.93 2.41 47.94
C ALA A 587 0.68 3.79 47.29
N ARG A 588 0.89 3.87 45.97
CA ARG A 588 0.82 5.12 45.20
C ARG A 588 -0.40 5.04 44.30
N ALA A 589 -1.26 6.06 44.36
CA ALA A 589 -2.33 6.23 43.39
C ALA A 589 -1.81 7.02 42.18
N VAL A 590 -2.15 6.59 40.97
CA VAL A 590 -1.94 7.34 39.74
C VAL A 590 -3.28 7.67 39.11
N ARG A 591 -3.41 8.91 38.62
CA ARG A 591 -4.63 9.41 37.96
C ARG A 591 -4.29 9.90 36.56
N ILE A 592 -5.12 9.53 35.59
CA ILE A 592 -5.11 10.09 34.23
C ILE A 592 -6.50 10.66 33.94
N GLN A 593 -6.54 11.84 33.34
CA GLN A 593 -7.76 12.46 32.85
C GLN A 593 -7.66 12.66 31.34
N LEU A 594 -8.69 12.24 30.61
CA LEU A 594 -8.82 12.43 29.16
C LEU A 594 -9.86 13.52 28.87
N GLY A 595 -9.42 14.55 28.15
CA GLY A 595 -10.23 15.67 27.71
C GLY A 595 -10.77 15.48 26.29
N ALA A 596 -10.73 16.54 25.49
CA ALA A 596 -11.16 16.53 24.09
C ALA A 596 -10.30 15.59 23.23
N LYS A 597 -10.88 15.11 22.12
CA LYS A 597 -10.18 14.30 21.12
C LYS A 597 -9.07 15.10 20.43
N ALA A 598 -7.97 14.43 20.09
CA ALA A 598 -6.81 15.02 19.43
C ALA A 598 -6.30 14.07 18.34
N GLY A 599 -6.92 14.11 17.15
CA GLY A 599 -6.63 13.15 16.09
C GLY A 599 -7.09 11.73 16.48
N ALA A 600 -6.19 10.75 16.42
CA ALA A 600 -6.46 9.38 16.86
C ALA A 600 -6.50 9.26 18.40
N GLY A 601 -5.75 10.11 19.12
CA GLY A 601 -5.64 10.13 20.57
C GLY A 601 -6.61 11.11 21.26
N SER A 602 -6.28 11.42 22.51
CA SER A 602 -7.00 12.40 23.35
C SER A 602 -6.04 13.27 24.13
N PHE A 603 -6.38 14.55 24.32
CA PHE A 603 -5.64 15.37 25.26
C PHE A 603 -5.77 14.79 26.66
N ALA A 604 -4.65 14.74 27.39
CA ALA A 604 -4.55 14.09 28.67
C ALA A 604 -3.64 14.85 29.63
N ARG A 605 -3.88 14.64 30.93
CA ARG A 605 -2.97 15.05 32.01
C ARG A 605 -2.94 14.00 33.12
N THR A 606 -1.85 13.99 33.89
CA THR A 606 -1.67 13.10 35.04
C THR A 606 -1.88 13.84 36.36
N GLY A 607 -2.73 13.33 37.25
CA GLY A 607 -2.96 13.90 38.58
C GLY A 607 -3.14 15.41 38.57
N ASP A 608 -2.34 16.12 39.36
CA ASP A 608 -2.34 17.58 39.48
C ASP A 608 -1.36 18.27 38.51
N SER A 609 -0.71 17.51 37.62
CA SER A 609 0.17 18.10 36.60
C SER A 609 -0.62 19.04 35.68
N ALA A 610 -0.10 20.25 35.50
CA ALA A 610 -0.63 21.20 34.52
C ALA A 610 -0.23 20.82 33.08
N ALA A 611 0.80 19.98 32.91
CA ALA A 611 1.30 19.62 31.58
C ALA A 611 0.31 18.73 30.83
N VAL A 612 0.06 19.08 29.58
CA VAL A 612 -0.87 18.39 28.68
C VAL A 612 -0.08 17.60 27.65
N PHE A 613 -0.47 16.34 27.47
CA PHE A 613 0.04 15.46 26.42
C PHE A 613 -1.11 14.87 25.60
N VAL A 614 -0.81 14.25 24.47
CA VAL A 614 -1.78 13.41 23.75
C VAL A 614 -1.59 11.97 24.19
N ALA A 615 -2.61 11.38 24.81
CA ALA A 615 -2.65 9.98 25.16
C ALA A 615 -3.04 9.11 23.96
N PRO A 616 -2.47 7.90 23.84
CA PRO A 616 -2.71 7.02 22.71
C PRO A 616 -4.15 6.53 22.67
N ALA A 617 -4.66 6.30 21.46
CA ALA A 617 -6.01 5.79 21.21
C ALA A 617 -6.32 4.50 22.01
N ALA A 618 -5.31 3.65 22.19
CA ALA A 618 -5.40 2.39 22.93
C ALA A 618 -5.85 2.60 24.40
N LEU A 619 -5.37 3.65 25.07
CA LEU A 619 -5.76 3.94 26.46
C LEU A 619 -7.25 4.22 26.58
N GLU A 620 -7.78 5.09 25.72
CA GLU A 620 -9.21 5.39 25.71
C GLU A 620 -10.04 4.19 25.25
N ALA A 621 -9.54 3.41 24.28
CA ALA A 621 -10.23 2.22 23.80
C ALA A 621 -10.31 1.12 24.86
N ALA A 622 -9.28 0.94 25.70
CA ALA A 622 -9.27 0.03 26.83
C ALA A 622 -10.20 0.52 27.95
N ALA A 623 -10.00 1.76 28.43
CA ALA A 623 -10.78 2.33 29.53
C ALA A 623 -12.26 2.61 29.16
N GLY A 624 -12.55 2.83 27.88
CA GLY A 624 -13.90 3.05 27.36
C GLY A 624 -14.78 1.81 27.36
N ARG A 625 -14.24 0.62 27.65
CA ARG A 625 -15.00 -0.65 27.70
C ARG A 625 -15.84 -0.74 28.96
N LEU A 626 -16.85 -1.60 28.93
CA LEU A 626 -17.38 -2.22 30.15
C LEU A 626 -16.49 -3.43 30.45
N LEU A 627 -15.74 -3.40 31.54
CA LEU A 627 -14.77 -4.43 31.93
C LEU A 627 -15.48 -5.63 32.59
N LEU A 628 -16.54 -6.11 31.93
CA LEU A 628 -17.41 -7.18 32.41
C LEU A 628 -17.08 -8.49 31.71
N ARG A 629 -17.15 -9.60 32.46
CA ARG A 629 -16.97 -10.96 31.94
C ARG A 629 -17.71 -11.18 30.64
N ARG A 630 -17.00 -11.72 29.64
CA ARG A 630 -17.53 -12.01 28.30
C ARG A 630 -17.98 -13.45 28.10
N ASP A 631 -17.67 -14.33 29.04
CA ASP A 631 -18.00 -15.76 29.01
C ASP A 631 -19.36 -16.07 29.65
N VAL A 632 -20.18 -15.05 29.97
CA VAL A 632 -21.47 -15.24 30.65
C VAL A 632 -22.49 -16.06 29.86
N PHE A 633 -22.29 -16.34 28.57
CA PHE A 633 -23.18 -17.19 27.78
C PHE A 633 -22.58 -18.57 27.48
N VAL A 634 -21.31 -18.81 27.85
CA VAL A 634 -20.63 -20.08 27.63
C VAL A 634 -21.24 -21.13 28.55
N ILE A 635 -21.66 -22.26 27.97
CA ILE A 635 -22.19 -23.40 28.71
C ILE A 635 -21.38 -24.62 28.31
N ALA A 636 -20.80 -25.31 29.29
CA ALA A 636 -19.97 -26.47 28.99
C ALA A 636 -20.84 -27.62 28.44
N PRO A 637 -20.42 -28.31 27.36
CA PRO A 637 -21.22 -29.36 26.72
C PRO A 637 -21.78 -30.43 27.66
N GLN A 638 -21.02 -30.81 28.69
CA GLN A 638 -21.37 -31.81 29.69
C GLN A 638 -22.47 -31.35 30.68
N GLU A 639 -22.69 -30.05 30.80
CA GLU A 639 -23.72 -29.48 31.69
C GLU A 639 -25.09 -29.42 31.00
N ILE A 640 -25.13 -29.56 29.68
CA ILE A 640 -26.36 -29.44 28.88
C ILE A 640 -27.15 -30.74 28.97
N ALA A 641 -28.37 -30.69 29.50
CA ALA A 641 -29.30 -31.82 29.45
C ALA A 641 -30.28 -31.68 28.27
N ARG A 642 -30.78 -30.45 28.07
CA ARG A 642 -31.77 -30.13 27.03
C ARG A 642 -31.60 -28.70 26.56
N VAL A 643 -31.76 -28.45 25.27
CA VAL A 643 -31.80 -27.09 24.70
C VAL A 643 -33.10 -26.91 23.95
N THR A 644 -33.82 -25.84 24.25
CA THR A 644 -35.03 -25.44 23.54
C THR A 644 -34.78 -24.10 22.84
N LEU A 645 -34.89 -24.09 21.51
CA LEU A 645 -34.77 -22.92 20.66
C LEU A 645 -36.18 -22.50 20.21
N SER A 646 -36.59 -21.27 20.54
CA SER A 646 -37.91 -20.73 20.20
C SER A 646 -37.79 -19.39 19.48
N ARG A 647 -38.50 -19.23 18.38
CA ARG A 647 -38.54 -17.96 17.64
C ARG A 647 -39.34 -16.93 18.42
N GLY A 648 -38.85 -15.69 18.42
CA GLY A 648 -39.49 -14.58 19.14
C GLY A 648 -40.84 -14.13 18.62
N ASP A 649 -41.07 -14.33 17.33
CA ASP A 649 -42.32 -14.01 16.65
C ASP A 649 -43.44 -15.02 17.00
N GLY A 650 -43.12 -16.05 17.79
CA GLY A 650 -44.04 -17.14 18.15
C GLY A 650 -44.44 -18.01 16.95
N ARG A 651 -43.80 -17.83 15.78
CA ARG A 651 -44.09 -18.62 14.58
C ARG A 651 -43.18 -19.84 14.54
N GLY A 652 -43.75 -21.00 14.21
CA GLY A 652 -43.02 -22.26 14.10
C GLY A 652 -42.93 -23.06 15.41
N THR A 653 -42.64 -24.35 15.27
CA THR A 653 -42.49 -25.26 16.42
C THR A 653 -41.11 -25.06 17.06
N PRO A 654 -41.00 -24.98 18.40
CA PRO A 654 -39.71 -24.94 19.07
C PRO A 654 -38.83 -26.13 18.69
N VAL A 655 -37.55 -25.88 18.43
CA VAL A 655 -36.57 -26.94 18.19
C VAL A 655 -36.01 -27.37 19.52
N VAL A 656 -36.21 -28.64 19.86
CA VAL A 656 -35.80 -29.22 21.14
C VAL A 656 -34.69 -30.22 20.89
N ILE A 657 -33.56 -30.03 21.56
CA ILE A 657 -32.40 -30.92 21.54
C ILE A 657 -32.34 -31.62 22.88
N GLU A 658 -32.33 -32.95 22.86
CA GLU A 658 -32.33 -33.80 24.07
C GLU A 658 -31.07 -34.67 24.10
N GLY A 659 -30.52 -34.86 25.29
CA GLY A 659 -29.46 -35.83 25.52
C GLY A 659 -29.96 -37.27 25.39
N SER A 660 -29.27 -38.10 24.62
CA SER A 660 -29.51 -39.54 24.49
C SER A 660 -28.25 -40.34 24.88
N ALA A 661 -28.38 -41.66 25.03
CA ALA A 661 -27.25 -42.55 25.32
C ALA A 661 -26.15 -42.56 24.23
N ARG A 662 -26.43 -42.03 23.02
CA ARG A 662 -25.48 -41.92 21.90
C ARG A 662 -25.04 -40.47 21.61
N GLY A 663 -25.38 -39.50 22.47
CA GLY A 663 -25.13 -38.07 22.25
C GLY A 663 -26.43 -37.26 22.14
N PHE A 664 -26.36 -36.01 21.68
CA PHE A 664 -27.53 -35.15 21.52
C PHE A 664 -28.24 -35.39 20.18
N THR A 665 -29.57 -35.26 20.16
CA THR A 665 -30.38 -35.33 18.93
C THR A 665 -31.54 -34.33 18.98
N VAL A 666 -32.08 -33.96 17.83
CA VAL A 666 -33.26 -33.10 17.71
C VAL A 666 -34.53 -33.94 17.88
N ALA A 667 -35.38 -33.59 18.85
CA ALA A 667 -36.61 -34.30 19.14
C ALA A 667 -37.60 -34.21 17.97
N GLY A 668 -38.12 -35.36 17.53
CA GLY A 668 -39.12 -35.44 16.45
C GLY A 668 -38.58 -35.25 15.03
N ALA A 669 -37.25 -35.29 14.83
CA ALA A 669 -36.64 -35.18 13.51
C ALA A 669 -36.82 -36.45 12.66
N SER A 670 -37.13 -36.27 11.37
CA SER A 670 -37.36 -37.35 10.41
C SER A 670 -36.07 -38.04 9.93
N ASP A 671 -34.96 -37.29 9.90
CA ASP A 671 -33.63 -37.78 9.51
C ASP A 671 -32.68 -37.81 10.73
N PRO A 672 -32.27 -39.00 11.19
CA PRO A 672 -31.37 -39.15 12.33
C PRO A 672 -29.97 -38.54 12.14
N ALA A 673 -29.41 -38.54 10.93
CA ALA A 673 -28.05 -38.06 10.69
C ALA A 673 -27.99 -36.53 10.77
N ASP A 674 -28.93 -35.86 10.10
CA ASP A 674 -29.07 -34.40 10.14
C ASP A 674 -29.43 -33.89 11.54
N ALA A 675 -30.26 -34.65 12.28
CA ALA A 675 -30.59 -34.34 13.67
C ALA A 675 -29.37 -34.38 14.60
N ILE A 676 -28.48 -35.35 14.43
CA ILE A 676 -27.24 -35.44 15.23
C ILE A 676 -26.27 -34.30 14.87
N ALA A 677 -26.11 -34.00 13.58
CA ALA A 677 -25.23 -32.92 13.13
C ALA A 677 -25.71 -31.55 13.62
N THR A 678 -27.01 -31.29 13.54
CA THR A 678 -27.63 -30.04 14.04
C THR A 678 -27.47 -29.92 15.56
N ALA A 679 -27.70 -31.00 16.30
CA ALA A 679 -27.55 -31.01 17.75
C ALA A 679 -26.09 -30.78 18.19
N ALA A 680 -25.12 -31.38 17.50
CA ALA A 680 -23.70 -31.13 17.75
C ALA A 680 -23.32 -29.66 17.47
N SER A 681 -23.78 -29.11 16.34
CA SER A 681 -23.54 -27.71 15.95
C SER A 681 -24.09 -26.71 16.99
N VAL A 682 -25.30 -26.95 17.51
CA VAL A 682 -25.89 -26.11 18.57
C VAL A 682 -25.14 -26.23 19.90
N ARG A 683 -24.75 -27.45 20.29
CA ARG A 683 -23.96 -27.69 21.51
C ARG A 683 -22.61 -26.98 21.44
N ASP A 684 -21.91 -27.10 20.31
CA ASP A 684 -20.59 -26.50 20.13
C ASP A 684 -20.70 -24.97 20.06
N ALA A 685 -21.77 -24.43 19.46
CA ALA A 685 -22.04 -22.99 19.48
C ALA A 685 -22.32 -22.45 20.89
N LEU A 686 -22.99 -23.21 21.77
CA LEU A 686 -23.18 -22.83 23.17
C LEU A 686 -21.87 -22.89 23.99
N ALA A 687 -20.99 -23.82 23.66
CA ALA A 687 -19.67 -23.95 24.28
C ALA A 687 -18.72 -22.81 23.88
N ASP A 688 -18.90 -22.22 22.69
CA ASP A 688 -18.11 -21.09 22.19
C ASP A 688 -18.87 -19.75 22.23
N LEU A 689 -19.96 -19.63 22.98
CA LEU A 689 -20.82 -18.43 22.97
C LEU A 689 -20.22 -17.23 23.72
N ARG A 690 -18.93 -16.93 23.51
CA ARG A 690 -18.26 -15.78 24.13
C ARG A 690 -18.66 -14.48 23.45
N ALA A 691 -18.98 -13.47 24.26
CA ALA A 691 -19.31 -12.13 23.81
C ALA A 691 -18.06 -11.34 23.36
N GLU A 692 -18.24 -10.41 22.42
CA GLU A 692 -17.23 -9.42 22.07
C GLU A 692 -17.06 -8.39 23.20
N GLY A 693 -18.16 -8.05 23.89
CA GLY A 693 -18.15 -7.17 25.04
C GLY A 693 -19.56 -6.83 25.53
N ALA A 694 -19.65 -6.28 26.74
CA ALA A 694 -20.87 -5.66 27.22
C ALA A 694 -21.07 -4.28 26.58
N VAL A 695 -22.30 -3.98 26.18
CA VAL A 695 -22.68 -2.73 25.50
C VAL A 695 -23.48 -1.80 26.39
N ALA A 696 -24.27 -2.34 27.32
CA ALA A 696 -25.11 -1.58 28.23
C ALA A 696 -25.36 -2.35 29.53
N LEU A 697 -25.72 -1.61 30.59
CA LEU A 697 -26.09 -2.16 31.89
C LEU A 697 -27.61 -2.07 32.10
N GLY A 698 -28.17 -2.98 32.88
CA GLY A 698 -29.58 -2.91 33.30
C GLY A 698 -30.57 -3.31 32.21
N THR A 699 -31.58 -2.47 31.99
CA THR A 699 -32.73 -2.79 31.12
C THR A 699 -32.40 -2.57 29.64
N PRO A 700 -32.70 -3.54 28.75
CA PRO A 700 -32.54 -3.39 27.32
C PRO A 700 -33.36 -2.23 26.76
N GLU A 701 -32.72 -1.38 25.97
CA GLU A 701 -33.38 -0.43 25.08
C GLU A 701 -34.08 -1.12 23.90
N ARG A 702 -35.03 -0.40 23.26
CA ARG A 702 -35.82 -0.93 22.13
C ARG A 702 -34.95 -1.39 20.96
N HIS A 703 -33.88 -0.65 20.65
CA HIS A 703 -33.02 -0.95 19.50
C HIS A 703 -32.25 -2.27 19.65
N HIS A 704 -32.06 -2.76 20.87
CA HIS A 704 -31.43 -4.08 21.09
C HIS A 704 -32.30 -5.24 20.59
N GLY A 705 -33.60 -5.04 20.36
CA GLY A 705 -34.49 -6.08 19.84
C GLY A 705 -34.62 -7.30 20.77
N LEU A 706 -34.57 -7.10 22.08
CA LEU A 706 -34.68 -8.16 23.10
C LEU A 706 -36.11 -8.35 23.64
N SER A 707 -37.08 -7.55 23.16
CA SER A 707 -38.48 -7.57 23.59
C SER A 707 -39.43 -7.28 22.40
N PRO A 708 -39.93 -8.31 21.68
CA PRO A 708 -39.55 -9.72 21.79
C PRO A 708 -38.14 -9.97 21.22
N PRO A 709 -37.39 -10.96 21.75
CA PRO A 709 -36.07 -11.33 21.21
C PRO A 709 -36.23 -12.04 19.87
N ARG A 710 -35.26 -11.98 18.95
CA ARG A 710 -35.30 -12.72 17.69
C ARG A 710 -35.28 -14.24 17.90
N LEU A 711 -34.44 -14.70 18.84
CA LEU A 711 -34.34 -16.10 19.25
C LEU A 711 -34.27 -16.18 20.78
N GLN A 712 -35.11 -17.04 21.35
CA GLN A 712 -35.10 -17.40 22.77
C GLN A 712 -34.49 -18.80 22.92
N ILE A 713 -33.46 -18.91 23.74
CA ILE A 713 -32.76 -20.16 24.04
C ILE A 713 -33.03 -20.48 25.52
N VAL A 714 -33.49 -21.69 25.81
CA VAL A 714 -33.63 -22.22 27.17
C VAL A 714 -32.80 -23.49 27.25
N VAL A 715 -31.79 -23.49 28.12
CA VAL A 715 -30.90 -24.62 28.35
C VAL A 715 -31.21 -25.21 29.71
N GLU A 716 -31.73 -26.43 29.76
CA GLU A 716 -31.87 -27.18 31.01
C GLU A 716 -30.55 -27.90 31.30
N LEU A 717 -30.11 -27.82 32.56
CA LEU A 717 -28.86 -28.39 33.04
C LEU A 717 -29.12 -29.72 33.77
N THR A 718 -28.17 -30.65 33.71
CA THR A 718 -28.29 -32.07 34.16
C THR A 718 -28.55 -32.31 35.67
N ARG A 719 -28.78 -31.27 36.50
CA ARG A 719 -28.97 -31.26 37.98
C ARG A 719 -27.73 -31.65 38.84
N PRO A 720 -27.69 -31.25 40.13
CA PRO A 720 -26.55 -30.52 40.67
C PRO A 720 -25.63 -31.36 41.57
N GLN A 721 -24.31 -31.29 41.38
CA GLN A 721 -23.40 -31.52 42.50
C GLN A 721 -23.32 -30.24 43.32
N ALA A 722 -23.65 -30.36 44.61
CA ALA A 722 -23.22 -29.40 45.61
C ALA A 722 -21.69 -29.44 45.67
N VAL A 723 -21.03 -28.46 45.06
CA VAL A 723 -19.64 -28.13 45.40
C VAL A 723 -19.72 -27.22 46.64
N PRO A 724 -18.99 -27.52 47.74
CA PRO A 724 -18.97 -26.65 48.90
C PRO A 724 -18.52 -25.25 48.48
N ALA A 725 -19.13 -24.24 49.08
CA ALA A 725 -18.80 -22.84 48.83
C ALA A 725 -17.30 -22.64 49.03
N ARG A 726 -16.56 -22.41 47.95
CA ARG A 726 -15.31 -21.66 48.03
C ARG A 726 -15.69 -20.19 48.00
N GLU A 727 -15.22 -19.46 49.00
CA GLU A 727 -15.34 -18.01 49.08
C GLU A 727 -14.67 -17.40 47.83
N GLY A 728 -15.45 -16.65 47.04
CA GLY A 728 -14.96 -15.88 45.90
C GLY A 728 -15.45 -16.36 44.52
N GLY A 729 -16.26 -15.52 43.84
CA GLY A 729 -16.20 -15.39 42.37
C GLY A 729 -17.36 -15.90 41.49
N SER A 730 -18.31 -16.70 41.99
CA SER A 730 -19.39 -17.21 41.13
C SER A 730 -20.66 -16.33 41.16
N PRO A 731 -21.29 -16.06 40.00
CA PRO A 731 -22.53 -15.28 39.94
C PRO A 731 -23.69 -16.02 40.62
N PRO A 732 -24.79 -15.33 41.00
CA PRO A 732 -25.90 -15.94 41.73
C PRO A 732 -26.53 -17.08 40.93
N ARG A 733 -26.54 -18.28 41.52
CA ARG A 733 -27.13 -19.49 40.92
C ARG A 733 -28.66 -19.39 40.96
N PRO A 734 -29.38 -19.51 39.82
CA PRO A 734 -30.83 -19.61 39.83
C PRO A 734 -31.29 -20.90 40.52
N ALA A 735 -32.37 -20.80 41.30
CA ALA A 735 -32.88 -21.87 42.16
C ALA A 735 -33.50 -23.08 41.43
N LYS A 736 -33.47 -23.12 40.09
CA LYS A 736 -33.90 -24.25 39.23
C LYS A 736 -32.96 -24.33 38.03
N GLY A 737 -32.44 -25.52 37.72
CA GLY A 737 -31.32 -25.76 36.81
C GLY A 737 -31.60 -25.51 35.33
N SER A 738 -31.92 -24.28 34.94
CA SER A 738 -32.03 -23.87 33.54
C SER A 738 -31.48 -22.45 33.32
N VAL A 739 -30.82 -22.21 32.19
CA VAL A 739 -30.30 -20.92 31.74
C VAL A 739 -31.16 -20.42 30.58
N ARG A 740 -31.57 -19.15 30.61
CA ARG A 740 -32.31 -18.52 29.52
C ARG A 740 -31.45 -17.44 28.87
N ILE A 741 -31.34 -17.49 27.54
CA ILE A 741 -30.57 -16.55 26.71
C ILE A 741 -31.49 -15.98 25.64
N ALA A 742 -31.54 -14.67 25.52
CA ALA A 742 -32.26 -13.94 24.49
C ALA A 742 -31.27 -13.37 23.49
N ILE A 743 -31.49 -13.62 22.20
CA ILE A 743 -30.73 -13.05 21.08
C ILE A 743 -31.66 -12.06 20.37
N GLY A 744 -31.20 -10.82 20.19
CA GLY A 744 -31.96 -9.71 19.67
C GLY A 744 -31.57 -9.29 18.25
N ALA A 745 -31.55 -7.97 18.03
CA ALA A 745 -31.25 -7.36 16.74
C ALA A 745 -29.77 -7.49 16.36
N GLY A 746 -29.49 -7.45 15.06
CA GLY A 746 -28.13 -7.36 14.53
C GLY A 746 -27.62 -5.93 14.49
N ASP A 747 -26.31 -5.74 14.66
CA ASP A 747 -25.64 -4.44 14.61
C ASP A 747 -24.15 -4.61 14.22
N SER A 748 -23.41 -3.50 14.22
CA SER A 748 -21.96 -3.46 14.17
C SER A 748 -21.39 -2.96 15.49
N PHE A 749 -20.48 -3.74 16.07
CA PHE A 749 -19.77 -3.37 17.29
C PHE A 749 -18.27 -3.45 17.03
N ARG A 750 -17.61 -2.29 17.02
CA ARG A 750 -16.14 -2.17 16.81
C ARG A 750 -15.66 -2.86 15.52
N GLY A 751 -16.41 -2.66 14.43
CA GLY A 751 -16.10 -3.24 13.11
C GLY A 751 -16.52 -4.72 12.96
N THR A 752 -17.08 -5.34 13.99
CA THR A 752 -17.58 -6.71 13.93
C THR A 752 -19.09 -6.74 13.76
N ASN A 753 -19.59 -7.55 12.83
CA ASN A 753 -21.03 -7.83 12.70
C ASN A 753 -21.49 -8.68 13.89
N VAL A 754 -22.37 -8.13 14.73
CA VAL A 754 -22.81 -8.72 15.99
C VAL A 754 -24.33 -8.83 16.05
N VAL A 755 -24.80 -9.56 17.06
CA VAL A 755 -26.18 -9.50 17.56
C VAL A 755 -26.17 -9.14 19.04
N TYR A 756 -27.19 -8.42 19.49
CA TYR A 756 -27.38 -8.16 20.90
C TYR A 756 -27.86 -9.41 21.63
N ALA A 757 -27.37 -9.64 22.84
CA ALA A 757 -27.74 -10.78 23.65
C ALA A 757 -27.89 -10.42 25.12
N ARG A 758 -28.80 -11.12 25.81
CA ARG A 758 -28.98 -11.01 27.27
C ARG A 758 -29.23 -12.38 27.89
N ARG A 759 -28.59 -12.66 29.03
CA ARG A 759 -28.81 -13.87 29.83
C ARG A 759 -29.64 -13.53 31.06
N ASP A 760 -30.64 -14.36 31.36
CA ASP A 760 -31.42 -14.21 32.59
C ASP A 760 -30.51 -14.30 33.83
N GLY A 761 -30.69 -13.36 34.76
CA GLY A 761 -29.84 -13.24 35.95
C GLY A 761 -28.53 -12.49 35.71
N VAL A 762 -28.31 -11.93 34.52
CA VAL A 762 -27.18 -11.03 34.24
C VAL A 762 -27.73 -9.64 33.86
N ASP A 763 -27.39 -8.64 34.67
CA ASP A 763 -27.86 -7.25 34.51
C ASP A 763 -27.02 -6.46 33.50
N ALA A 764 -26.71 -7.07 32.35
CA ALA A 764 -26.01 -6.44 31.25
C ALA A 764 -26.47 -6.98 29.89
N ILE A 765 -26.32 -6.14 28.87
CA ILE A 765 -26.55 -6.46 27.47
C ILE A 765 -25.18 -6.60 26.80
N TYR A 766 -25.04 -7.61 25.94
CA TYR A 766 -23.79 -7.95 25.30
C TYR A 766 -23.93 -7.96 23.78
N ALA A 767 -22.81 -7.73 23.10
CA ALA A 767 -22.67 -7.98 21.67
C ALA A 767 -21.95 -9.32 21.46
N ILE A 768 -22.53 -10.20 20.63
CA ILE A 768 -21.92 -11.49 20.25
C ILE A 768 -21.75 -11.51 18.75
N ALA A 769 -20.59 -11.94 18.25
CA ALA A 769 -20.34 -12.07 16.82
C ALA A 769 -21.43 -12.91 16.14
N ARG A 770 -21.95 -12.41 15.01
CA ARG A 770 -23.03 -13.07 14.26
C ARG A 770 -22.64 -14.48 13.82
N SER A 771 -21.35 -14.72 13.53
CA SER A 771 -20.81 -16.03 13.20
C SER A 771 -20.97 -17.05 14.33
N ARG A 772 -20.83 -16.66 15.60
CA ARG A 772 -20.98 -17.56 16.75
C ARG A 772 -22.44 -17.92 17.04
N VAL A 773 -23.37 -17.00 16.74
CA VAL A 773 -24.81 -17.22 16.93
C VAL A 773 -25.46 -17.91 15.72
N ARG A 774 -24.77 -17.94 14.57
CA ARG A 774 -25.31 -18.46 13.32
C ARG A 774 -25.82 -19.90 13.42
N PRO A 775 -25.09 -20.86 14.01
CA PRO A 775 -25.59 -22.24 14.17
C PRO A 775 -26.92 -22.31 14.93
N LEU A 776 -27.10 -21.45 15.92
CA LEU A 776 -28.32 -21.39 16.75
C LEU A 776 -29.51 -20.82 15.94
N LEU A 777 -29.25 -19.83 15.09
CA LEU A 777 -30.26 -19.26 14.19
C LEU A 777 -30.64 -20.24 13.08
N ASP A 778 -29.66 -20.92 12.49
CA ASP A 778 -29.88 -21.91 11.43
C ASP A 778 -30.70 -23.09 11.95
N ALA A 779 -30.36 -23.62 13.13
CA ALA A 779 -31.12 -24.67 13.78
C ALA A 779 -32.58 -24.25 14.10
N ALA A 780 -32.83 -22.97 14.38
CA ALA A 780 -34.17 -22.43 14.61
C ALA A 780 -34.91 -22.01 13.32
N GLY A 781 -34.34 -22.25 12.14
CA GLY A 781 -34.92 -21.87 10.85
C GLY A 781 -34.92 -20.36 10.58
N LEU A 782 -34.02 -19.61 11.22
CA LEU A 782 -33.83 -18.16 11.08
C LEU A 782 -32.61 -17.78 10.21
N GLY A 783 -31.94 -18.78 9.63
CA GLY A 783 -30.74 -18.62 8.83
C GLY A 783 -30.90 -17.82 7.53
N GLY A 784 -32.02 -17.97 6.83
CA GLY A 784 -32.23 -17.36 5.51
C GLY A 784 -32.61 -15.87 5.53
N GLU A 785 -33.07 -15.35 6.67
CA GLU A 785 -33.56 -13.97 6.78
C GLU A 785 -32.41 -13.02 7.13
N GLY A 786 -31.75 -12.42 6.14
CA GLY A 786 -30.85 -11.29 6.37
C GLY A 786 -29.70 -11.13 5.37
N ALA A 787 -29.98 -11.25 4.08
CA ALA A 787 -29.10 -10.78 2.99
C ALA A 787 -29.66 -9.53 2.28
N VAL A 788 -30.72 -8.88 2.79
CA VAL A 788 -31.22 -7.62 2.23
C VAL A 788 -31.56 -6.64 3.36
N ARG A 789 -30.91 -5.48 3.27
CA ARG A 789 -30.87 -4.28 4.14
C ARG A 789 -29.94 -4.35 5.34
#